data_AF-A0AB39HNF0-F1
#
_entry.id   AF-A0AB39HNF0-F1
#
_cell.length_a   1.000
_cell.length_b   1.000
_cell.length_c   1.000
_cell.angle_alpha   90.00
_cell.angle_beta   90.00
_cell.angle_gamma   90.00
#
_symmetry.space_group_name_H-M   'P 1'
#
loop_
_entity.id
_entity.type
_entity.pdbx_description
1 polymer ?
#
loop_
_entity_poly.entity_id
_entity_poly.type
_entity_poly.pdbx_seq_one_letter_code
_entity_poly.pdbx_strand_id
1 'polypeptide(L)'
;MDSRKKSSGIMFIIGIMVLSFLSSVLPVQAAEAENTVFINEIESNDTVTDIDWIEIINTGDSDVDISGWFVVDDKGLERVEENNEWRVPDGTVLKAGEILIIEHDEALGNLSLGKNDAVSLYDINNSLLDSYAYTGHAVGTYSRVPDGTGEFIDQEPTKDELNIVEKEEEPEHRLVINEINSAPDDWVELINIGATEMDLGGYEIRDNSNDHRWKFKDGTILQAGELFVVEANTIGLVYDDQEGTYIAGEFQEAIGIGSGDSIRLYDKAGDLLDEYSWTEHASYDGNDALASFGRYPDGTGSFVLTKETKGSKNDWYQPQIVINEVESNDDETDWVEIYNVGTNPVDLSGWYLYDDDPVGHAADITPVAEGTLLHPGEFFVFDQYEHFTFGLGKADKATIFNKDGLSVAEYAWETHANGVYARIPDGTGDLVEFPTSTKGKANIVTNPVVINEIQSNDANGGLDWIELANPTDEVLDISGIVIKDNDDAHQYIIPEGTTIPGNGFLIVTEEAFGFGLGKNDSVRLFENDRLIVSTTWTDHTNPTWGLYPNVNGSEYRNTIEETPGEPNKFEGVPEIIAWPGNDEVVIFDKEPTFLEDSSGLDFFNGQLYAVDNGTGKFWILDVSQDGELSFAEGFENGKRVRFQKDADNPKAAGPDAEGITVDQDGFVYIASERDNSAKGVNFNMILQVDPHAEGEDLVALQQWDLTASLPQVSANMGIEAVEWVANADVEGKLYDQNTDSAFNAAHYPNAIANGVFFVALEDNGHVYAYVLNEDGSSVQIADIDSKLGGAMALDYDTYENVLWVVADNGYKNLSAKISLNGKKQPEILHVLPAGGVDINANNEGFAIAEANYTKNGQRPVYRFKDGEKFGSLSIGSLASDYKENIDEDTGEIGSVISGKAVWQQGSDEDIVIIVDIDHTKFKSLSINNEKVDEEMYTVESGSTKITILNSYLKTLPVGEHPVSIEFSDGIVHTTLYIIAEEDSKEDPKPDPTDPSNDQDYKEDEDKPDDEANDNNIDNDEDHNDGETSNGENGDKGQMNNDNQKEEGNSKLPNTSTSTYNLIAFGLIILFVGVALYWFNRRKKSI
;
A
#
# COMPACT_ATOMS: atom_id res chain seq x y z
N MET A 1 -7.00 -39.81 -33.80
CA MET A 1 -6.75 -41.05 -34.59
C MET A 1 -7.60 -40.98 -35.85
N ASP A 2 -6.95 -41.11 -37.02
CA ASP A 2 -7.50 -41.00 -38.40
C ASP A 2 -8.35 -39.76 -38.77
N SER A 3 -8.67 -39.59 -40.07
CA SER A 3 -9.05 -38.29 -40.67
C SER A 3 -9.81 -38.40 -42.01
N ARG A 4 -10.33 -37.26 -42.51
CA ARG A 4 -10.72 -36.99 -43.94
C ARG A 4 -12.02 -37.69 -44.43
N LYS A 5 -12.65 -37.40 -45.59
CA LYS A 5 -12.84 -36.27 -46.57
C LYS A 5 -14.09 -36.68 -47.43
N LYS A 6 -14.64 -36.00 -48.45
CA LYS A 6 -14.19 -34.94 -49.39
C LYS A 6 -15.41 -34.27 -50.10
N SER A 7 -15.35 -32.96 -50.39
CA SER A 7 -16.01 -32.35 -51.56
C SER A 7 -15.28 -31.05 -51.93
N SER A 8 -14.40 -31.01 -52.94
CA SER A 8 -14.66 -30.70 -54.37
C SER A 8 -14.78 -29.18 -54.67
N GLY A 9 -13.95 -28.54 -55.50
CA GLY A 9 -12.66 -28.95 -56.11
C GLY A 9 -12.28 -28.18 -57.39
N ILE A 10 -11.01 -28.35 -57.82
CA ILE A 10 -10.40 -27.97 -59.14
C ILE A 10 -9.87 -26.52 -59.27
N MET A 11 -8.73 -26.39 -59.99
CA MET A 11 -7.90 -25.19 -60.23
C MET A 11 -8.36 -24.35 -61.44
N PHE A 12 -7.94 -23.08 -61.53
CA PHE A 12 -7.06 -22.62 -62.62
C PHE A 12 -6.22 -21.38 -62.23
N ILE A 13 -5.34 -20.91 -63.13
CA ILE A 13 -4.18 -20.04 -62.84
C ILE A 13 -4.20 -18.73 -63.67
N ILE A 14 -3.91 -17.59 -63.00
CA ILE A 14 -3.40 -16.27 -63.46
C ILE A 14 -4.01 -15.60 -64.72
N GLY A 15 -4.46 -14.33 -64.59
CA GLY A 15 -4.39 -13.38 -65.72
C GLY A 15 -5.24 -12.08 -65.72
N ILE A 16 -4.62 -10.97 -65.30
CA ILE A 16 -4.74 -9.60 -65.89
C ILE A 16 -6.01 -8.71 -65.59
N MET A 17 -5.73 -7.43 -65.27
CA MET A 17 -6.59 -6.20 -65.21
C MET A 17 -7.73 -6.18 -64.16
N VAL A 18 -7.65 -5.44 -63.04
CA VAL A 18 -7.50 -3.96 -62.81
C VAL A 18 -8.83 -3.18 -62.93
N LEU A 19 -9.26 -2.63 -61.78
CA LEU A 19 -10.35 -1.65 -61.51
C LEU A 19 -11.77 -1.95 -62.05
N SER A 20 -12.75 -2.09 -61.13
CA SER A 20 -13.49 -0.90 -60.63
C SER A 20 -14.52 -1.23 -59.53
N PHE A 21 -14.55 -0.39 -58.49
CA PHE A 21 -15.60 -0.13 -57.50
C PHE A 21 -16.54 -1.25 -57.01
N LEU A 22 -16.27 -1.71 -55.78
CA LEU A 22 -17.31 -1.96 -54.77
C LEU A 22 -16.68 -1.93 -53.37
N SER A 23 -16.39 -0.72 -52.87
CA SER A 23 -15.87 -0.51 -51.52
C SER A 23 -16.96 -0.78 -50.48
N SER A 24 -16.58 -1.40 -49.35
CA SER A 24 -17.42 -1.52 -48.16
C SER A 24 -17.71 -0.14 -47.56
N VAL A 25 -18.87 0.00 -46.92
CA VAL A 25 -19.19 1.17 -46.09
C VAL A 25 -18.35 1.07 -44.81
N LEU A 26 -17.40 1.98 -44.66
CA LEU A 26 -16.87 2.37 -43.35
C LEU A 26 -17.84 3.39 -42.73
N PRO A 27 -17.87 3.53 -41.39
CA PRO A 27 -18.54 4.68 -40.79
C PRO A 27 -17.91 5.97 -41.32
N VAL A 28 -18.73 6.96 -41.62
CA VAL A 28 -18.23 8.34 -41.74
C VAL A 28 -18.02 8.81 -40.31
N GLN A 29 -16.77 8.78 -39.86
CA GLN A 29 -16.34 9.66 -38.78
C GLN A 29 -16.63 11.08 -39.26
N ALA A 30 -17.44 11.82 -38.50
CA ALA A 30 -17.57 13.24 -38.75
C ALA A 30 -16.19 13.84 -38.52
N ALA A 31 -15.70 14.64 -39.47
CA ALA A 31 -14.65 15.58 -39.14
C ALA A 31 -15.28 16.58 -38.18
N GLU A 32 -14.77 16.65 -36.96
CA GLU A 32 -15.00 17.80 -36.10
C GLU A 32 -14.46 19.03 -36.84
N ALA A 33 -15.21 20.12 -36.82
CA ALA A 33 -14.71 21.37 -37.36
C ALA A 33 -13.72 21.91 -36.33
N GLU A 34 -12.48 22.15 -36.75
CA GLU A 34 -11.49 22.85 -35.93
C GLU A 34 -12.10 24.18 -35.48
N ASN A 35 -11.99 24.50 -34.19
CA ASN A 35 -12.41 25.81 -33.70
C ASN A 35 -11.51 26.88 -34.34
N THR A 36 -12.10 27.95 -34.85
CA THR A 36 -11.38 29.10 -35.41
C THR A 36 -11.70 30.40 -34.66
N VAL A 37 -12.44 30.36 -33.56
CA VAL A 37 -12.86 31.53 -32.80
C VAL A 37 -12.39 31.42 -31.35
N PHE A 38 -11.54 32.34 -30.94
CA PHE A 38 -10.80 32.29 -29.68
C PHE A 38 -10.93 33.61 -28.92
N ILE A 39 -10.73 33.56 -27.60
CA ILE A 39 -10.59 34.74 -26.75
C ILE A 39 -9.25 35.40 -27.09
N ASN A 40 -9.29 36.70 -27.37
CA ASN A 40 -8.13 37.47 -27.83
C ASN A 40 -7.56 38.36 -26.72
N GLU A 41 -8.38 39.15 -26.05
CA GLU A 41 -7.93 40.12 -25.04
C GLU A 41 -8.96 40.20 -23.90
N ILE A 42 -8.50 40.36 -22.65
CA ILE A 42 -9.33 40.42 -21.45
C ILE A 42 -8.88 41.60 -20.57
N GLU A 43 -9.81 42.51 -20.30
CA GLU A 43 -9.70 43.59 -19.31
C GLU A 43 -10.64 43.30 -18.13
N SER A 44 -10.11 43.41 -16.91
CA SER A 44 -10.79 43.09 -15.64
C SER A 44 -10.62 44.18 -14.56
N ASN A 45 -9.98 45.32 -14.89
CA ASN A 45 -9.65 46.38 -13.95
C ASN A 45 -9.31 47.71 -14.69
N ASP A 46 -10.08 48.11 -15.70
CA ASP A 46 -9.84 49.35 -16.47
C ASP A 46 -9.81 50.59 -15.55
N THR A 47 -8.60 51.08 -15.27
CA THR A 47 -8.37 52.19 -14.34
C THR A 47 -8.83 53.57 -14.86
N VAL A 48 -9.29 53.64 -16.12
CA VAL A 48 -9.75 54.85 -16.80
C VAL A 48 -11.27 54.86 -16.95
N THR A 49 -11.90 53.72 -17.26
CA THR A 49 -13.35 53.63 -17.54
C THR A 49 -14.17 52.89 -16.49
N ASP A 50 -13.60 52.01 -15.66
CA ASP A 50 -14.33 51.15 -14.69
C ASP A 50 -15.30 50.16 -15.40
N ILE A 51 -14.90 49.66 -16.59
CA ILE A 51 -15.68 48.75 -17.46
C ILE A 51 -14.82 47.53 -17.84
N ASP A 52 -15.20 46.35 -17.37
CA ASP A 52 -14.66 45.06 -17.84
C ASP A 52 -15.03 44.82 -19.31
N TRP A 53 -14.13 44.19 -20.07
CA TRP A 53 -14.44 43.76 -21.44
C TRP A 53 -13.59 42.56 -21.90
N ILE A 54 -14.16 41.82 -22.85
CA ILE A 54 -13.57 40.63 -23.46
C ILE A 54 -13.60 40.81 -24.98
N GLU A 55 -12.52 40.44 -25.66
CA GLU A 55 -12.50 40.29 -27.11
C GLU A 55 -12.44 38.83 -27.53
N ILE A 56 -13.13 38.52 -28.63
CA ILE A 56 -12.97 37.26 -29.37
C ILE A 56 -12.61 37.55 -30.83
N ILE A 57 -11.74 36.73 -31.43
CA ILE A 57 -11.30 36.86 -32.82
C ILE A 57 -11.55 35.57 -33.61
N ASN A 58 -11.97 35.70 -34.87
CA ASN A 58 -12.02 34.57 -35.81
C ASN A 58 -10.71 34.49 -36.62
N THR A 59 -9.84 33.54 -36.30
CA THR A 59 -8.56 33.28 -36.97
C THR A 59 -8.69 32.47 -38.28
N GLY A 60 -9.90 31.96 -38.58
CA GLY A 60 -10.19 31.12 -39.74
C GLY A 60 -10.29 31.89 -41.07
N ASP A 61 -10.28 31.15 -42.19
CA ASP A 61 -10.37 31.71 -43.55
C ASP A 61 -11.81 31.96 -44.04
N SER A 62 -12.82 31.73 -43.19
CA SER A 62 -14.24 31.85 -43.52
C SER A 62 -15.10 32.42 -42.38
N ASP A 63 -16.26 32.97 -42.75
CA ASP A 63 -17.20 33.63 -41.84
C ASP A 63 -17.93 32.60 -40.94
N VAL A 64 -17.90 32.81 -39.62
CA VAL A 64 -18.53 31.93 -38.61
C VAL A 64 -19.83 32.54 -38.08
N ASP A 65 -20.92 31.77 -38.06
CA ASP A 65 -22.18 32.16 -37.41
C ASP A 65 -22.09 31.83 -35.92
N ILE A 66 -21.91 32.88 -35.10
CA ILE A 66 -21.72 32.81 -33.64
C ILE A 66 -23.01 33.10 -32.87
N SER A 67 -24.16 33.06 -33.54
CA SER A 67 -25.47 33.28 -32.91
C SER A 67 -25.70 32.36 -31.70
N GLY A 68 -26.05 32.93 -30.54
CA GLY A 68 -26.38 32.18 -29.33
C GLY A 68 -25.22 31.54 -28.58
N TRP A 69 -23.98 31.69 -29.07
CA TRP A 69 -22.75 31.42 -28.32
C TRP A 69 -22.67 32.33 -27.08
N PHE A 70 -21.81 32.01 -26.12
CA PHE A 70 -21.80 32.72 -24.84
C PHE A 70 -20.44 32.73 -24.15
N VAL A 71 -20.21 33.74 -23.30
CA VAL A 71 -19.08 33.79 -22.36
C VAL A 71 -19.56 33.79 -20.92
N VAL A 72 -18.76 33.18 -20.06
CA VAL A 72 -18.96 33.01 -18.60
C VAL A 72 -17.63 33.18 -17.86
N ASP A 73 -17.74 33.39 -16.55
CA ASP A 73 -16.62 33.56 -15.62
C ASP A 73 -16.22 32.23 -14.93
N ASP A 74 -15.47 32.28 -13.82
CA ASP A 74 -14.99 31.11 -13.05
C ASP A 74 -16.01 29.98 -12.82
N LYS A 75 -17.29 30.34 -12.73
CA LYS A 75 -18.41 29.41 -12.53
C LYS A 75 -18.80 28.57 -13.74
N GLY A 76 -18.27 28.86 -14.93
CA GLY A 76 -18.54 28.11 -16.15
C GLY A 76 -20.04 27.93 -16.43
N LEU A 77 -20.46 26.69 -16.64
CA LEU A 77 -21.84 26.35 -16.99
C LEU A 77 -22.87 26.60 -15.87
N GLU A 78 -22.48 26.82 -14.61
CA GLU A 78 -23.45 27.18 -13.55
C GLU A 78 -24.16 28.50 -13.88
N ARG A 79 -23.48 29.44 -14.56
CA ARG A 79 -24.10 30.69 -15.05
C ARG A 79 -25.26 30.43 -16.02
N VAL A 80 -25.21 29.35 -16.79
CA VAL A 80 -26.30 28.95 -17.71
C VAL A 80 -27.51 28.40 -16.94
N GLU A 81 -27.26 27.65 -15.85
CA GLU A 81 -28.35 27.19 -14.97
C GLU A 81 -29.00 28.34 -14.19
N GLU A 82 -28.21 29.36 -13.80
CA GLU A 82 -28.71 30.60 -13.20
C GLU A 82 -29.44 31.52 -14.22
N ASN A 83 -29.38 31.25 -15.53
CA ASN A 83 -29.79 32.16 -16.63
C ASN A 83 -29.09 33.54 -16.47
N ASN A 84 -27.77 33.48 -16.36
CA ASN A 84 -26.90 34.54 -15.87
C ASN A 84 -25.63 34.70 -16.72
N GLU A 85 -25.55 33.98 -17.85
CA GLU A 85 -24.54 34.09 -18.90
C GLU A 85 -24.84 35.26 -19.86
N TRP A 86 -23.82 35.79 -20.53
CA TRP A 86 -24.03 36.68 -21.68
C TRP A 86 -24.03 35.89 -22.99
N ARG A 87 -25.05 36.08 -23.83
CA ARG A 87 -25.17 35.43 -25.15
C ARG A 87 -25.03 36.41 -26.31
N VAL A 88 -24.27 35.98 -27.32
CA VAL A 88 -24.15 36.63 -28.62
C VAL A 88 -25.52 36.68 -29.31
N PRO A 89 -25.98 37.84 -29.84
CA PRO A 89 -27.30 37.98 -30.45
C PRO A 89 -27.56 37.11 -31.69
N ASP A 90 -28.82 36.70 -31.87
CA ASP A 90 -29.32 36.00 -33.07
C ASP A 90 -28.96 36.74 -34.38
N GLY A 91 -28.27 36.04 -35.29
CA GLY A 91 -27.85 36.54 -36.60
C GLY A 91 -26.48 37.22 -36.63
N THR A 92 -25.66 37.04 -35.59
CA THR A 92 -24.29 37.56 -35.53
C THR A 92 -23.32 36.63 -36.27
N VAL A 93 -22.63 37.18 -37.27
CA VAL A 93 -21.64 36.45 -38.08
C VAL A 93 -20.31 37.18 -38.00
N LEU A 94 -19.29 36.50 -37.47
CA LEU A 94 -17.92 36.99 -37.30
C LEU A 94 -17.09 36.56 -38.51
N LYS A 95 -16.65 37.51 -39.33
CA LYS A 95 -15.93 37.24 -40.58
C LYS A 95 -14.52 36.71 -40.31
N ALA A 96 -13.91 36.12 -41.32
CA ALA A 96 -12.49 35.77 -41.30
C ALA A 96 -11.62 36.99 -40.93
N GLY A 97 -10.86 36.90 -39.84
CA GLY A 97 -10.02 37.98 -39.31
C GLY A 97 -10.79 39.15 -38.68
N GLU A 98 -12.02 38.94 -38.23
CA GLU A 98 -12.83 39.96 -37.53
C GLU A 98 -12.84 39.72 -36.02
N ILE A 99 -12.75 40.82 -35.26
CA ILE A 99 -12.81 40.87 -33.80
C ILE A 99 -14.22 41.26 -33.35
N LEU A 100 -14.66 40.76 -32.19
CA LEU A 100 -15.86 41.21 -31.49
C LEU A 100 -15.52 41.54 -30.03
N ILE A 101 -15.74 42.80 -29.66
CA ILE A 101 -15.67 43.30 -28.28
C ILE A 101 -17.00 43.01 -27.57
N ILE A 102 -16.90 42.63 -26.30
CA ILE A 102 -18.02 42.38 -25.38
C ILE A 102 -17.78 43.23 -24.13
N GLU A 103 -18.59 44.27 -23.88
CA GLU A 103 -18.38 45.25 -22.80
C GLU A 103 -19.39 45.13 -21.65
N HIS A 104 -18.98 45.49 -20.43
CA HIS A 104 -19.86 45.56 -19.26
C HIS A 104 -20.93 46.69 -19.30
N ASP A 105 -20.86 47.65 -20.25
CA ASP A 105 -21.92 48.65 -20.50
C ASP A 105 -23.13 48.05 -21.26
N GLU A 106 -22.90 47.50 -22.47
CA GLU A 106 -23.98 46.99 -23.33
C GLU A 106 -24.30 45.49 -23.14
N ALA A 107 -23.39 44.69 -22.54
CA ALA A 107 -23.44 43.23 -22.57
C ALA A 107 -23.24 42.54 -21.20
N LEU A 108 -22.07 42.68 -20.56
CA LEU A 108 -21.61 41.75 -19.51
C LEU A 108 -22.25 41.92 -18.12
N GLY A 109 -23.31 42.72 -17.93
CA GLY A 109 -23.76 43.28 -16.63
C GLY A 109 -24.14 42.35 -15.45
N ASN A 110 -23.87 41.03 -15.53
CA ASN A 110 -23.93 40.07 -14.41
C ASN A 110 -22.64 39.24 -14.23
N LEU A 111 -21.71 39.30 -15.19
CA LEU A 111 -20.33 38.79 -15.13
C LEU A 111 -19.47 39.91 -14.53
N SER A 112 -18.47 39.55 -13.71
CA SER A 112 -17.76 40.50 -12.85
C SER A 112 -16.33 40.04 -12.70
N LEU A 113 -15.43 40.46 -13.60
CA LEU A 113 -14.12 39.86 -13.78
C LEU A 113 -13.20 40.21 -12.60
N GLY A 114 -13.10 39.29 -11.65
CA GLY A 114 -12.44 39.47 -10.37
C GLY A 114 -10.95 39.14 -10.38
N LYS A 115 -10.47 38.63 -9.23
CA LYS A 115 -9.13 38.05 -9.07
C LYS A 115 -9.27 36.60 -8.64
N ASN A 116 -8.51 35.70 -9.25
CA ASN A 116 -8.79 34.26 -9.21
C ASN A 116 -10.13 34.01 -9.90
N ASP A 117 -10.15 34.34 -11.18
CA ASP A 117 -11.33 34.29 -12.04
C ASP A 117 -10.93 33.73 -13.42
N ALA A 118 -11.89 33.55 -14.33
CA ALA A 118 -11.66 33.08 -15.68
C ALA A 118 -12.56 33.79 -16.69
N VAL A 119 -12.26 33.59 -17.97
CA VAL A 119 -13.18 33.82 -19.08
C VAL A 119 -13.23 32.56 -19.92
N SER A 120 -14.42 31.99 -20.10
CA SER A 120 -14.64 30.79 -20.91
C SER A 120 -15.66 31.05 -22.02
N LEU A 121 -15.29 30.75 -23.26
CA LEU A 121 -16.12 30.88 -24.46
C LEU A 121 -16.77 29.53 -24.81
N TYR A 122 -18.09 29.53 -25.00
CA TYR A 122 -18.88 28.35 -25.30
C TYR A 122 -19.74 28.53 -26.56
N ASP A 123 -19.91 27.43 -27.31
CA ASP A 123 -20.81 27.35 -28.45
C ASP A 123 -22.29 27.22 -28.03
N ILE A 124 -23.21 27.34 -28.99
CA ILE A 124 -24.67 27.23 -28.73
C ILE A 124 -25.11 25.85 -28.19
N ASN A 125 -24.27 24.81 -28.28
CA ASN A 125 -24.53 23.47 -27.73
C ASN A 125 -23.92 23.27 -26.32
N ASN A 126 -23.37 24.32 -25.71
CA ASN A 126 -22.59 24.30 -24.46
C ASN A 126 -21.26 23.54 -24.55
N SER A 127 -20.66 23.46 -25.75
CA SER A 127 -19.30 22.97 -25.95
C SER A 127 -18.31 24.08 -25.61
N LEU A 128 -17.31 23.82 -24.77
CA LEU A 128 -16.22 24.77 -24.52
C LEU A 128 -15.39 24.93 -25.80
N LEU A 129 -15.09 26.16 -26.18
CA LEU A 129 -14.34 26.51 -27.40
C LEU A 129 -12.95 27.08 -27.08
N ASP A 130 -12.87 27.89 -26.02
CA ASP A 130 -11.64 28.49 -25.51
C ASP A 130 -11.83 28.92 -24.05
N SER A 131 -10.75 29.02 -23.27
CA SER A 131 -10.79 29.45 -21.87
C SER A 131 -9.46 30.03 -21.41
N TYR A 132 -9.49 31.01 -20.51
CA TYR A 132 -8.32 31.52 -19.81
C TYR A 132 -8.66 31.84 -18.34
N ALA A 133 -7.80 31.41 -17.41
CA ALA A 133 -7.96 31.61 -15.97
C ALA A 133 -6.77 32.40 -15.40
N TYR A 134 -7.02 33.30 -14.45
CA TYR A 134 -6.04 34.26 -13.95
C TYR A 134 -6.22 34.57 -12.46
N THR A 135 -5.10 34.61 -11.72
CA THR A 135 -5.06 34.79 -10.25
C THR A 135 -5.04 36.26 -9.80
N GLY A 136 -4.82 37.20 -10.72
CA GLY A 136 -4.83 38.64 -10.48
C GLY A 136 -5.42 39.40 -11.67
N HIS A 137 -5.44 40.72 -11.61
CA HIS A 137 -5.63 41.52 -12.82
C HIS A 137 -4.26 41.72 -13.47
N ALA A 138 -4.24 41.84 -14.79
CA ALA A 138 -3.11 42.38 -15.54
C ALA A 138 -2.78 43.83 -15.09
N VAL A 139 -1.59 44.30 -15.43
CA VAL A 139 -1.15 45.69 -15.29
C VAL A 139 -1.78 46.56 -16.39
N GLY A 140 -1.93 46.01 -17.59
CA GLY A 140 -2.91 46.45 -18.59
C GLY A 140 -3.98 45.38 -18.78
N THR A 141 -3.94 44.65 -19.91
CA THR A 141 -4.83 43.53 -20.23
C THR A 141 -4.09 42.21 -20.31
N TYR A 142 -4.82 41.10 -20.20
CA TYR A 142 -4.34 39.80 -20.67
C TYR A 142 -4.62 39.72 -22.18
N SER A 143 -3.57 39.91 -22.99
CA SER A 143 -3.61 39.87 -24.46
C SER A 143 -2.97 38.58 -24.98
N ARG A 144 -3.68 37.83 -25.84
CA ARG A 144 -3.16 36.63 -26.49
C ARG A 144 -2.27 36.98 -27.68
N VAL A 145 -0.98 36.57 -27.66
CA VAL A 145 -0.01 36.90 -28.71
C VAL A 145 0.72 35.65 -29.22
N PRO A 146 0.64 35.30 -30.52
CA PRO A 146 -0.17 35.94 -31.56
C PRO A 146 -1.69 35.82 -31.35
N ASP A 147 -2.45 36.71 -31.99
CA ASP A 147 -3.90 36.77 -31.89
C ASP A 147 -4.57 35.40 -32.07
N GLY A 148 -5.52 35.10 -31.16
CA GLY A 148 -6.31 33.87 -31.14
C GLY A 148 -5.53 32.55 -31.13
N THR A 149 -4.20 32.55 -30.99
CA THR A 149 -3.39 31.32 -31.19
C THR A 149 -2.16 31.17 -30.30
N GLY A 150 -1.66 32.24 -29.67
CA GLY A 150 -0.52 32.17 -28.75
C GLY A 150 -0.91 32.19 -27.27
N GLU A 151 0.07 32.55 -26.44
CA GLU A 151 -0.07 32.69 -24.99
C GLU A 151 -0.67 34.05 -24.62
N PHE A 152 -1.34 34.11 -23.46
CA PHE A 152 -1.75 35.38 -22.87
C PHE A 152 -0.59 36.03 -22.12
N ILE A 153 -0.30 37.29 -22.47
CA ILE A 153 0.69 38.14 -21.80
C ILE A 153 0.03 39.40 -21.22
N ASP A 154 0.66 39.98 -20.19
CA ASP A 154 0.28 41.26 -19.59
C ASP A 154 0.91 42.42 -20.39
N GLN A 155 0.10 43.22 -21.08
CA GLN A 155 0.53 44.36 -21.88
C GLN A 155 -0.47 45.53 -21.85
N GLU A 156 -0.10 46.70 -22.40
CA GLU A 156 -1.02 47.84 -22.54
C GLU A 156 -2.20 47.51 -23.49
N PRO A 157 -3.43 47.97 -23.22
CA PRO A 157 -4.62 47.51 -23.94
C PRO A 157 -4.63 47.77 -25.47
N THR A 158 -5.00 46.77 -26.26
CA THR A 158 -5.00 46.78 -27.75
C THR A 158 -6.40 46.82 -28.40
N LYS A 159 -7.42 47.12 -27.61
CA LYS A 159 -8.86 47.14 -27.96
C LYS A 159 -9.25 47.64 -29.37
N ASP A 160 -10.05 46.85 -30.09
CA ASP A 160 -10.48 47.00 -31.51
C ASP A 160 -9.33 46.92 -32.55
N GLU A 161 -8.11 46.61 -32.11
CA GLU A 161 -6.92 46.38 -32.95
C GLU A 161 -6.33 44.96 -32.68
N LEU A 162 -5.15 44.64 -33.21
CA LEU A 162 -4.51 43.32 -33.03
C LEU A 162 -3.48 43.36 -31.89
N ASN A 163 -3.37 42.27 -31.14
CA ASN A 163 -2.48 42.10 -30.01
C ASN A 163 -1.02 42.05 -30.48
N ILE A 164 -0.36 43.21 -30.48
CA ILE A 164 1.03 43.35 -30.88
C ILE A 164 1.83 43.79 -29.65
N VAL A 165 2.72 42.92 -29.16
CA VAL A 165 3.71 43.32 -28.14
C VAL A 165 4.42 44.58 -28.64
N GLU A 166 4.60 45.60 -27.78
CA GLU A 166 5.60 46.64 -28.06
C GLU A 166 6.98 45.98 -28.12
N LYS A 167 7.36 45.59 -29.33
CA LYS A 167 8.61 44.94 -29.64
C LYS A 167 9.73 45.87 -29.20
N GLU A 168 10.65 45.40 -28.35
CA GLU A 168 11.90 46.12 -28.04
C GLU A 168 12.46 46.62 -29.37
N GLU A 169 12.55 47.96 -29.55
CA GLU A 169 12.65 48.58 -30.89
C GLU A 169 13.75 47.89 -31.69
N GLU A 170 13.34 47.04 -32.64
CA GLU A 170 14.26 46.17 -33.37
C GLU A 170 15.33 47.08 -33.97
N PRO A 171 16.60 46.96 -33.54
CA PRO A 171 17.64 47.88 -33.93
C PRO A 171 17.66 47.92 -35.46
N GLU A 172 17.68 49.14 -36.03
CA GLU A 172 17.44 49.37 -37.48
C GLU A 172 18.19 48.34 -38.35
N HIS A 173 19.37 47.93 -37.89
CA HIS A 173 19.99 46.65 -38.22
C HIS A 173 20.69 46.02 -37.00
N ARG A 174 20.80 44.69 -36.94
CA ARG A 174 21.68 43.97 -36.00
C ARG A 174 22.21 42.70 -36.63
N LEU A 175 23.54 42.62 -36.73
CA LEU A 175 24.27 41.50 -37.29
C LEU A 175 24.71 40.55 -36.16
N VAL A 176 24.43 39.26 -36.31
CA VAL A 176 24.89 38.17 -35.43
C VAL A 176 25.40 37.01 -36.28
N ILE A 177 26.15 36.09 -35.67
CA ILE A 177 26.62 34.87 -36.33
C ILE A 177 25.48 33.83 -36.30
N ASN A 178 25.15 33.20 -37.43
CA ASN A 178 24.05 32.23 -37.54
C ASN A 178 24.52 30.77 -37.56
N GLU A 179 25.53 30.47 -38.38
CA GLU A 179 26.07 29.10 -38.55
C GLU A 179 27.58 29.18 -38.81
N ILE A 180 28.35 28.23 -38.27
CA ILE A 180 29.80 28.11 -38.44
C ILE A 180 30.11 26.68 -38.86
N ASN A 181 30.87 26.53 -39.96
CA ASN A 181 31.49 25.26 -40.30
C ASN A 181 33.02 25.35 -40.25
N SER A 182 33.63 24.28 -39.77
CA SER A 182 35.07 24.08 -39.58
C SER A 182 35.61 22.82 -40.30
N ALA A 183 34.75 22.02 -40.94
CA ALA A 183 35.12 20.84 -41.72
C ALA A 183 33.99 20.41 -42.70
N PRO A 184 34.28 20.10 -43.97
CA PRO A 184 35.60 20.04 -44.60
C PRO A 184 36.09 21.40 -45.17
N ASP A 185 35.21 22.39 -45.25
CA ASP A 185 35.47 23.72 -45.81
C ASP A 185 35.15 24.82 -44.77
N ASP A 186 36.13 25.67 -44.46
CA ASP A 186 35.96 26.82 -43.55
C ASP A 186 34.92 27.83 -44.07
N TRP A 187 33.86 28.09 -43.29
CA TRP A 187 32.94 29.19 -43.56
C TRP A 187 32.15 29.66 -42.34
N VAL A 188 31.70 30.92 -42.40
CA VAL A 188 30.85 31.57 -41.37
C VAL A 188 29.64 32.21 -42.03
N GLU A 189 28.43 31.93 -41.55
CA GLU A 189 27.23 32.64 -41.94
C GLU A 189 26.81 33.65 -40.87
N LEU A 190 26.40 34.84 -41.31
CA LEU A 190 25.83 35.89 -40.49
C LEU A 190 24.37 36.14 -40.88
N ILE A 191 23.56 36.61 -39.93
CA ILE A 191 22.17 37.05 -40.17
C ILE A 191 21.96 38.46 -39.62
N ASN A 192 21.19 39.27 -40.36
CA ASN A 192 20.69 40.55 -39.87
C ASN A 192 19.29 40.35 -39.27
N ILE A 193 19.18 40.34 -37.95
CA ILE A 193 17.90 40.17 -37.23
C ILE A 193 17.10 41.49 -37.12
N GLY A 194 17.73 42.63 -37.41
CA GLY A 194 17.09 43.95 -37.36
C GLY A 194 16.16 44.25 -38.54
N ALA A 195 15.40 45.34 -38.42
CA ALA A 195 14.23 45.61 -39.28
C ALA A 195 14.52 46.16 -40.69
N THR A 196 15.75 46.59 -41.02
CA THR A 196 16.10 47.24 -42.29
C THR A 196 17.42 46.73 -42.91
N GLU A 197 17.71 47.14 -44.15
CA GLU A 197 18.96 46.75 -44.83
C GLU A 197 20.21 47.43 -44.24
N MET A 198 21.34 46.72 -44.20
CA MET A 198 22.60 47.20 -43.65
C MET A 198 23.79 47.06 -44.59
N ASP A 199 24.69 48.05 -44.58
CA ASP A 199 26.00 47.96 -45.24
C ASP A 199 27.02 47.34 -44.27
N LEU A 200 27.42 46.10 -44.55
CA LEU A 200 28.48 45.38 -43.83
C LEU A 200 29.86 46.01 -44.05
N GLY A 201 30.05 46.91 -45.02
CA GLY A 201 31.34 47.50 -45.35
C GLY A 201 32.07 48.11 -44.14
N GLY A 202 33.19 47.51 -43.74
CA GLY A 202 33.97 47.91 -42.57
C GLY A 202 33.81 47.05 -41.31
N TYR A 203 32.77 46.20 -41.23
CA TYR A 203 32.66 45.14 -40.20
C TYR A 203 33.77 44.09 -40.38
N GLU A 204 34.06 43.31 -39.34
CA GLU A 204 35.25 42.46 -39.28
C GLU A 204 34.98 41.12 -38.58
N ILE A 205 35.54 40.04 -39.13
CA ILE A 205 35.58 38.71 -38.52
C ILE A 205 37.02 38.45 -38.06
N ARG A 206 37.17 37.82 -36.88
CA ARG A 206 38.42 37.23 -36.38
C ARG A 206 38.17 35.79 -35.93
N ASP A 207 39.22 34.97 -35.96
CA ASP A 207 39.23 33.68 -35.26
C ASP A 207 39.63 33.86 -33.78
N ASN A 208 40.20 32.86 -33.11
CA ASN A 208 40.74 33.01 -31.75
C ASN A 208 41.87 34.07 -31.62
N SER A 209 42.57 34.44 -32.70
CA SER A 209 43.66 35.41 -32.67
C SER A 209 43.22 36.85 -33.01
N ASN A 210 43.98 37.84 -32.54
CA ASN A 210 43.65 39.26 -32.72
C ASN A 210 44.36 39.95 -33.91
N ASP A 211 45.32 39.28 -34.52
CA ASP A 211 46.01 39.68 -35.77
C ASP A 211 45.36 39.04 -37.02
N HIS A 212 44.78 37.85 -36.88
CA HIS A 212 43.90 37.21 -37.85
C HIS A 212 42.59 38.02 -38.02
N ARG A 213 42.46 38.74 -39.14
CA ARG A 213 41.44 39.77 -39.34
C ARG A 213 41.00 39.87 -40.80
N TRP A 214 39.74 39.53 -41.06
CA TRP A 214 39.10 39.70 -42.37
C TRP A 214 37.94 40.70 -42.30
N LYS A 215 37.81 41.54 -43.32
CA LYS A 215 36.92 42.71 -43.32
C LYS A 215 36.03 42.75 -44.56
N PHE A 216 34.75 43.06 -44.35
CA PHE A 216 33.79 43.28 -45.42
C PHE A 216 34.11 44.54 -46.23
N LYS A 217 33.85 44.51 -47.54
CA LYS A 217 34.08 45.63 -48.46
C LYS A 217 32.94 46.65 -48.40
N ASP A 218 33.26 47.93 -48.56
CA ASP A 218 32.31 49.03 -48.72
C ASP A 218 31.21 48.71 -49.75
N GLY A 219 29.93 48.82 -49.34
CA GLY A 219 28.78 48.54 -50.20
C GLY A 219 28.38 47.07 -50.28
N THR A 220 28.73 46.27 -49.27
CA THR A 220 28.22 44.90 -49.10
C THR A 220 26.90 45.00 -48.32
N ILE A 221 25.76 44.97 -49.02
CA ILE A 221 24.44 45.15 -48.40
C ILE A 221 23.84 43.79 -48.00
N LEU A 222 23.21 43.73 -46.82
CA LEU A 222 22.43 42.61 -46.30
C LEU A 222 21.02 43.09 -45.92
N GLN A 223 19.97 42.44 -46.40
CA GLN A 223 18.58 42.79 -46.07
C GLN A 223 18.19 42.35 -44.64
N ALA A 224 17.02 42.78 -44.16
CA ALA A 224 16.43 42.27 -42.93
C ALA A 224 16.06 40.79 -43.07
N GLY A 225 16.46 39.96 -42.10
CA GLY A 225 16.26 38.51 -42.11
C GLY A 225 17.03 37.72 -43.18
N GLU A 226 17.98 38.35 -43.88
CA GLU A 226 18.79 37.70 -44.92
C GLU A 226 20.07 37.08 -44.31
N LEU A 227 20.44 35.90 -44.84
CA LEU A 227 21.64 35.15 -44.48
C LEU A 227 22.81 35.52 -45.40
N PHE A 228 24.00 35.73 -44.83
CA PHE A 228 25.23 36.04 -45.56
C PHE A 228 26.34 35.03 -45.25
N VAL A 229 26.64 34.15 -46.20
CA VAL A 229 27.73 33.17 -46.08
C VAL A 229 29.07 33.80 -46.50
N VAL A 230 30.06 33.72 -45.61
CA VAL A 230 31.47 34.02 -45.85
C VAL A 230 32.22 32.69 -45.99
N GLU A 231 32.30 32.17 -47.21
CA GLU A 231 33.13 31.00 -47.54
C GLU A 231 34.64 31.32 -47.56
N ALA A 232 35.49 30.31 -47.39
CA ALA A 232 36.95 30.36 -47.59
C ALA A 232 37.43 31.24 -48.77
N ASN A 233 36.77 31.16 -49.93
CA ASN A 233 37.13 31.92 -51.15
C ASN A 233 36.59 33.37 -51.20
N THR A 234 35.85 33.82 -50.19
CA THR A 234 35.15 35.11 -50.20
C THR A 234 36.13 36.27 -50.17
N ILE A 235 36.21 37.00 -51.28
CA ILE A 235 37.18 38.10 -51.41
C ILE A 235 36.69 39.31 -50.62
N GLY A 236 37.28 39.56 -49.47
CA GLY A 236 37.07 40.74 -48.62
C GLY A 236 38.32 41.62 -48.57
N LEU A 237 38.71 41.98 -47.35
CA LEU A 237 39.85 42.81 -47.02
C LEU A 237 40.64 42.17 -45.86
N VAL A 238 41.85 41.72 -46.15
CA VAL A 238 42.79 41.08 -45.19
C VAL A 238 43.68 42.16 -44.57
N TYR A 239 43.94 42.07 -43.27
CA TYR A 239 44.86 42.99 -42.58
C TYR A 239 46.34 42.57 -42.78
N ASP A 240 47.18 43.51 -43.21
CA ASP A 240 48.63 43.35 -43.32
C ASP A 240 49.31 44.04 -42.11
N ASP A 241 49.84 43.24 -41.17
CA ASP A 241 50.56 43.72 -39.99
C ASP A 241 51.88 44.46 -40.29
N GLN A 242 52.49 44.24 -41.45
CA GLN A 242 53.79 44.82 -41.80
C GLN A 242 53.64 46.25 -42.32
N GLU A 243 52.61 46.49 -43.13
CA GLU A 243 52.27 47.83 -43.64
C GLU A 243 51.21 48.55 -42.79
N GLY A 244 50.47 47.83 -41.94
CA GLY A 244 49.41 48.36 -41.06
C GLY A 244 48.15 48.77 -41.82
N THR A 245 47.80 48.04 -42.89
CA THR A 245 46.71 48.40 -43.82
C THR A 245 45.91 47.18 -44.25
N TYR A 246 44.71 47.41 -44.80
CA TYR A 246 43.92 46.34 -45.41
C TYR A 246 44.19 46.23 -46.91
N ILE A 247 44.33 45.01 -47.41
CA ILE A 247 44.48 44.66 -48.83
C ILE A 247 43.38 43.68 -49.25
N ALA A 248 43.03 43.64 -50.54
CA ALA A 248 42.03 42.69 -51.01
C ALA A 248 42.61 41.25 -51.04
N GLY A 249 41.92 40.33 -50.36
CA GLY A 249 42.29 38.91 -50.24
C GLY A 249 41.08 38.04 -49.89
N GLU A 250 41.26 36.73 -49.90
CA GLU A 250 40.24 35.71 -49.60
C GLU A 250 40.08 35.51 -48.07
N PHE A 251 38.99 34.88 -47.63
CA PHE A 251 38.74 34.63 -46.19
C PHE A 251 39.80 33.71 -45.59
N GLN A 252 40.12 32.62 -46.29
CA GLN A 252 41.19 31.66 -45.95
C GLN A 252 42.62 32.24 -45.95
N GLU A 253 42.84 33.47 -46.42
CA GLU A 253 44.14 34.15 -46.33
C GLU A 253 44.34 34.88 -44.99
N ALA A 254 43.29 34.98 -44.16
CA ALA A 254 43.26 35.78 -42.93
C ALA A 254 42.65 35.09 -41.72
N ILE A 255 41.76 34.11 -41.95
CA ILE A 255 41.00 33.36 -40.95
C ILE A 255 41.15 31.88 -41.32
N GLY A 256 41.43 31.02 -40.34
CA GLY A 256 41.45 29.57 -40.51
C GLY A 256 40.73 28.92 -39.33
N ILE A 257 39.69 28.14 -39.61
CA ILE A 257 38.71 27.71 -38.61
C ILE A 257 39.14 26.35 -38.04
N GLY A 258 39.89 26.38 -36.94
CA GLY A 258 40.47 25.19 -36.33
C GLY A 258 39.46 24.25 -35.65
N SER A 259 39.96 23.05 -35.28
CA SER A 259 39.17 22.08 -34.51
C SER A 259 38.77 22.61 -33.12
N GLY A 260 39.58 23.47 -32.51
CA GLY A 260 39.24 24.18 -31.28
C GLY A 260 39.61 25.64 -31.46
N ASP A 261 38.61 26.49 -31.62
CA ASP A 261 38.75 27.86 -32.11
C ASP A 261 37.57 28.74 -31.63
N SER A 262 37.52 29.98 -32.11
CA SER A 262 36.33 30.83 -31.98
C SER A 262 36.10 31.70 -33.21
N ILE A 263 34.87 32.12 -33.46
CA ILE A 263 34.54 33.20 -34.40
C ILE A 263 34.09 34.40 -33.59
N ARG A 264 34.64 35.58 -33.91
CA ARG A 264 34.36 36.84 -33.21
C ARG A 264 34.04 37.94 -34.22
N LEU A 265 32.82 38.47 -34.13
CA LEU A 265 32.26 39.47 -35.03
C LEU A 265 32.38 40.88 -34.43
N TYR A 266 32.95 41.80 -35.20
CA TYR A 266 33.21 43.19 -34.80
C TYR A 266 32.55 44.20 -35.74
N ASP A 267 32.15 45.33 -35.19
CA ASP A 267 31.52 46.45 -35.89
C ASP A 267 32.53 47.34 -36.67
N LYS A 268 32.05 48.45 -37.23
CA LYS A 268 32.89 49.43 -37.95
C LYS A 268 33.79 50.27 -37.02
N ALA A 269 33.45 50.44 -35.73
CA ALA A 269 34.29 51.09 -34.73
C ALA A 269 35.39 50.17 -34.18
N GLY A 270 35.15 48.85 -34.18
CA GLY A 270 36.02 47.81 -33.64
C GLY A 270 35.53 47.20 -32.33
N ASP A 271 34.28 47.47 -31.93
CA ASP A 271 33.61 46.89 -30.78
C ASP A 271 33.04 45.50 -31.14
N LEU A 272 33.02 44.57 -30.17
CA LEU A 272 32.55 43.20 -30.35
C LEU A 272 31.01 43.16 -30.36
N LEU A 273 30.42 42.42 -31.30
CA LEU A 273 28.98 42.27 -31.49
C LEU A 273 28.47 40.88 -31.10
N ASP A 274 29.22 39.84 -31.47
CA ASP A 274 28.85 38.43 -31.23
C ASP A 274 30.11 37.55 -31.23
N GLU A 275 30.09 36.45 -30.48
CA GLU A 275 31.15 35.44 -30.51
C GLU A 275 30.64 34.03 -30.19
N TYR A 276 31.29 33.02 -30.78
CA TYR A 276 31.11 31.62 -30.43
C TYR A 276 32.46 30.90 -30.41
N SER A 277 32.65 29.95 -29.48
CA SER A 277 33.90 29.21 -29.28
C SER A 277 33.61 27.72 -29.08
N TRP A 278 34.45 26.85 -29.64
CA TRP A 278 34.33 25.39 -29.55
C TRP A 278 35.69 24.72 -29.33
N THR A 279 35.69 23.45 -28.95
CA THR A 279 36.92 22.69 -28.59
C THR A 279 37.25 21.55 -29.56
N GLU A 280 36.24 20.96 -30.22
CA GLU A 280 36.37 19.98 -31.30
C GLU A 280 35.43 20.37 -32.46
N HIS A 281 35.73 19.91 -33.69
CA HIS A 281 34.90 20.18 -34.86
C HIS A 281 33.45 19.71 -34.62
N ALA A 282 32.47 20.46 -35.13
CA ALA A 282 31.10 19.97 -35.24
C ALA A 282 31.11 18.61 -35.97
N SER A 283 30.47 17.59 -35.39
CA SER A 283 30.53 16.24 -35.90
C SER A 283 29.29 15.45 -35.51
N TYR A 284 28.72 14.72 -36.47
CA TYR A 284 27.59 13.81 -36.23
C TYR A 284 28.03 12.38 -36.55
N ASP A 285 27.88 11.47 -35.59
CA ASP A 285 28.37 10.08 -35.64
C ASP A 285 29.88 9.96 -35.98
N GLY A 286 30.67 10.92 -35.52
CA GLY A 286 32.11 11.02 -35.82
C GLY A 286 32.44 11.39 -37.26
N ASN A 287 31.47 11.88 -38.03
CA ASN A 287 31.64 12.46 -39.36
C ASN A 287 31.47 13.98 -39.26
N ASP A 288 32.58 14.70 -39.36
CA ASP A 288 32.65 16.16 -39.33
C ASP A 288 31.94 16.80 -40.54
N ALA A 289 32.13 16.25 -41.73
CA ALA A 289 31.51 16.67 -42.99
C ALA A 289 29.99 16.39 -43.13
N LEU A 290 29.25 16.36 -42.01
CA LEU A 290 27.78 16.34 -41.96
C LEU A 290 27.19 17.42 -41.05
N ALA A 291 28.02 18.11 -40.27
CA ALA A 291 27.55 18.93 -39.16
C ALA A 291 28.26 20.29 -39.06
N SER A 292 27.57 21.21 -38.40
CA SER A 292 28.00 22.58 -38.14
C SER A 292 27.58 22.98 -36.72
N PHE A 293 28.03 24.16 -36.27
CA PHE A 293 27.47 24.81 -35.10
C PHE A 293 26.57 25.95 -35.55
N GLY A 294 25.25 25.80 -35.37
CA GLY A 294 24.24 26.76 -35.80
C GLY A 294 23.31 27.19 -34.68
N ARG A 295 22.87 28.45 -34.71
CA ARG A 295 21.83 28.97 -33.81
C ARG A 295 20.48 28.34 -34.16
N TYR A 296 19.80 27.74 -33.19
CA TYR A 296 18.44 27.25 -33.40
C TYR A 296 17.52 27.76 -32.28
N PRO A 297 16.51 28.59 -32.57
CA PRO A 297 16.15 29.17 -33.88
C PRO A 297 17.22 30.12 -34.48
N ASP A 298 17.12 30.36 -35.81
CA ASP A 298 18.03 31.24 -36.56
C ASP A 298 18.23 32.61 -35.88
N GLY A 299 19.47 33.04 -35.70
CA GLY A 299 19.84 34.37 -35.18
C GLY A 299 19.51 34.68 -33.72
N THR A 300 18.58 33.97 -33.08
CA THR A 300 18.14 34.24 -31.70
C THR A 300 18.51 33.13 -30.70
N GLY A 301 18.51 31.86 -31.14
CA GLY A 301 18.83 30.72 -30.28
C GLY A 301 20.32 30.59 -29.95
N SER A 302 20.63 29.66 -29.04
CA SER A 302 22.00 29.24 -28.78
C SER A 302 22.56 28.40 -29.93
N PHE A 303 23.88 28.38 -30.03
CA PHE A 303 24.59 27.45 -30.91
C PHE A 303 24.42 26.00 -30.43
N VAL A 304 23.87 25.17 -31.30
CA VAL A 304 23.70 23.72 -31.13
C VAL A 304 24.34 22.98 -32.30
N LEU A 305 24.44 21.66 -32.21
CA LEU A 305 24.87 20.84 -33.35
C LEU A 305 23.77 20.85 -34.42
N THR A 306 24.09 21.33 -35.62
CA THR A 306 23.18 21.44 -36.76
C THR A 306 23.68 20.61 -37.94
N LYS A 307 22.79 20.25 -38.86
CA LYS A 307 23.19 19.80 -40.21
C LYS A 307 23.83 20.98 -40.93
N GLU A 308 24.75 20.75 -41.87
CA GLU A 308 25.29 21.85 -42.68
C GLU A 308 24.16 22.51 -43.51
N THR A 309 23.80 23.75 -43.19
CA THR A 309 22.61 24.44 -43.73
C THR A 309 22.88 25.71 -44.54
N LYS A 310 24.14 26.12 -44.66
CA LYS A 310 24.72 27.13 -45.59
C LYS A 310 23.70 27.83 -46.53
N GLY A 311 23.32 29.05 -46.19
CA GLY A 311 22.43 29.89 -46.99
C GLY A 311 20.95 29.51 -46.89
N SER A 312 20.57 28.72 -45.88
CA SER A 312 19.20 28.35 -45.54
C SER A 312 19.04 28.20 -44.03
N LYS A 313 17.81 28.03 -43.55
CA LYS A 313 17.52 27.92 -42.11
C LYS A 313 18.23 26.74 -41.48
N ASN A 314 18.69 26.92 -40.24
CA ASN A 314 19.38 25.90 -39.46
C ASN A 314 18.46 24.70 -39.19
N ASP A 315 19.00 23.48 -39.35
CA ASP A 315 18.27 22.23 -39.17
C ASP A 315 18.96 21.40 -38.06
N TRP A 316 18.39 21.46 -36.86
CA TRP A 316 18.94 20.90 -35.63
C TRP A 316 19.18 19.38 -35.74
N TYR A 317 20.32 18.91 -35.25
CA TYR A 317 20.46 17.51 -34.84
C TYR A 317 19.86 17.34 -33.44
N GLN A 318 18.53 17.12 -33.39
CA GLN A 318 17.85 16.72 -32.16
C GLN A 318 18.60 15.51 -31.56
N PRO A 319 19.06 15.60 -30.29
CA PRO A 319 19.83 14.54 -29.68
C PRO A 319 18.93 13.31 -29.48
N GLN A 320 19.49 12.12 -29.68
CA GLN A 320 18.74 10.87 -29.58
C GLN A 320 18.58 10.44 -28.12
N ILE A 321 17.78 11.21 -27.39
CA ILE A 321 17.34 10.94 -26.03
C ILE A 321 15.90 10.42 -26.07
N VAL A 322 15.57 9.47 -25.20
CA VAL A 322 14.19 9.05 -24.94
C VAL A 322 13.94 8.97 -23.43
N ILE A 323 12.70 9.18 -22.99
CA ILE A 323 12.26 8.77 -21.65
C ILE A 323 12.36 7.24 -21.57
N ASN A 324 13.02 6.74 -20.52
CA ASN A 324 13.33 5.33 -20.30
C ASN A 324 12.51 4.71 -19.16
N GLU A 325 12.24 5.48 -18.11
CA GLU A 325 11.46 5.03 -16.96
C GLU A 325 10.73 6.22 -16.30
N VAL A 326 9.53 6.00 -15.74
CA VAL A 326 8.71 7.01 -15.03
C VAL A 326 8.07 6.41 -13.79
N GLU A 327 8.15 7.13 -12.67
CA GLU A 327 7.47 6.88 -11.40
C GLU A 327 6.56 8.08 -11.07
N SER A 328 5.42 7.84 -10.43
CA SER A 328 4.40 8.87 -10.16
C SER A 328 3.47 8.60 -8.97
N ASN A 329 3.69 7.55 -8.17
CA ASN A 329 2.76 7.18 -7.09
C ASN A 329 3.39 6.43 -5.90
N ASP A 330 4.42 5.59 -6.12
CA ASP A 330 4.79 4.51 -5.17
C ASP A 330 6.18 4.68 -4.48
N ASP A 331 7.01 5.64 -4.88
CA ASP A 331 8.37 5.90 -4.34
C ASP A 331 8.41 7.07 -3.33
N GLU A 332 9.55 7.32 -2.67
CA GLU A 332 9.72 8.49 -1.77
C GLU A 332 9.68 9.85 -2.51
N THR A 333 9.85 9.84 -3.83
CA THR A 333 9.84 10.99 -4.74
C THR A 333 9.25 10.61 -6.10
N ASP A 334 8.63 11.57 -6.80
CA ASP A 334 8.31 11.41 -8.24
C ASP A 334 9.57 11.62 -9.10
N TRP A 335 9.71 10.91 -10.23
CA TRP A 335 10.89 11.06 -11.10
C TRP A 335 10.72 10.48 -12.51
N VAL A 336 11.59 10.94 -13.41
CA VAL A 336 11.65 10.50 -14.82
C VAL A 336 13.10 10.28 -15.24
N GLU A 337 13.38 9.09 -15.76
CA GLU A 337 14.68 8.74 -16.32
C GLU A 337 14.70 8.94 -17.84
N ILE A 338 15.79 9.50 -18.36
CA ILE A 338 16.12 9.57 -19.78
C ILE A 338 17.34 8.70 -20.12
N TYR A 339 17.37 8.18 -21.34
CA TYR A 339 18.46 7.34 -21.86
C TYR A 339 18.97 7.84 -23.23
N ASN A 340 20.30 7.82 -23.42
CA ASN A 340 20.94 8.21 -24.68
C ASN A 340 21.11 7.01 -25.63
N VAL A 341 20.25 6.92 -26.65
CA VAL A 341 20.33 5.89 -27.71
C VAL A 341 21.27 6.26 -28.86
N GLY A 342 21.76 7.50 -28.89
CA GLY A 342 22.67 8.00 -29.92
C GLY A 342 24.12 7.53 -29.72
N THR A 343 24.98 7.72 -30.73
CA THR A 343 26.40 7.33 -30.64
C THR A 343 27.32 8.42 -30.10
N ASN A 344 26.77 9.58 -29.72
CA ASN A 344 27.51 10.78 -29.35
C ASN A 344 27.07 11.26 -27.94
N PRO A 345 27.96 11.81 -27.09
CA PRO A 345 27.56 12.39 -25.81
C PRO A 345 26.64 13.59 -25.99
N VAL A 346 25.70 13.79 -25.06
CA VAL A 346 24.76 14.91 -25.06
C VAL A 346 25.04 15.78 -23.84
N ASP A 347 25.11 17.10 -24.04
CA ASP A 347 25.25 18.07 -22.95
C ASP A 347 23.86 18.45 -22.41
N LEU A 348 23.61 18.09 -21.15
CA LEU A 348 22.38 18.32 -20.41
C LEU A 348 22.39 19.65 -19.64
N SER A 349 23.44 20.46 -19.73
CA SER A 349 23.56 21.72 -18.99
C SER A 349 22.35 22.63 -19.21
N GLY A 350 21.65 22.97 -18.13
CA GLY A 350 20.44 23.80 -18.13
C GLY A 350 19.17 23.14 -18.66
N TRP A 351 19.15 21.83 -18.95
CA TRP A 351 17.92 21.11 -19.30
C TRP A 351 16.99 21.02 -18.09
N TYR A 352 15.69 20.83 -18.33
CA TYR A 352 14.66 20.75 -17.29
C TYR A 352 13.48 19.87 -17.73
N LEU A 353 12.56 19.60 -16.80
CA LEU A 353 11.36 18.80 -16.99
C LEU A 353 10.13 19.65 -16.62
N TYR A 354 9.05 19.51 -17.40
CA TYR A 354 7.69 19.87 -16.95
C TYR A 354 6.77 18.67 -17.06
N ASP A 355 5.71 18.70 -16.26
CA ASP A 355 4.50 17.89 -16.36
C ASP A 355 3.55 18.49 -17.43
N ASP A 356 2.23 18.27 -17.32
CA ASP A 356 1.25 18.87 -18.22
C ASP A 356 0.85 20.33 -17.93
N ASP A 357 1.27 20.92 -16.79
CA ASP A 357 1.16 22.36 -16.46
C ASP A 357 2.53 23.10 -16.41
N PRO A 358 3.20 23.30 -17.56
CA PRO A 358 4.46 24.05 -17.65
C PRO A 358 4.33 25.55 -17.31
N VAL A 359 3.12 26.05 -17.05
CA VAL A 359 2.86 27.47 -16.73
C VAL A 359 2.71 27.66 -15.23
N GLY A 360 1.87 26.86 -14.57
CA GLY A 360 1.73 26.84 -13.12
C GLY A 360 3.02 26.44 -12.42
N HIS A 361 3.73 25.45 -12.95
CA HIS A 361 4.99 24.96 -12.40
C HIS A 361 6.25 25.67 -12.91
N ALA A 362 6.11 26.80 -13.60
CA ALA A 362 7.24 27.56 -14.15
C ALA A 362 8.26 28.05 -13.08
N ALA A 363 7.84 28.16 -11.82
CA ALA A 363 8.71 28.51 -10.68
C ALA A 363 9.30 27.30 -9.94
N ASP A 364 8.87 26.09 -10.27
CA ASP A 364 9.11 24.84 -9.54
C ASP A 364 10.13 23.93 -10.22
N ILE A 365 10.88 24.43 -11.21
CA ILE A 365 11.99 23.70 -11.87
C ILE A 365 13.37 24.10 -11.34
N THR A 366 14.28 23.12 -11.26
CA THR A 366 15.71 23.31 -11.03
C THR A 366 16.49 22.73 -12.21
N PRO A 367 17.00 23.57 -13.14
CA PRO A 367 17.71 23.09 -14.32
C PRO A 367 19.00 22.32 -13.99
N VAL A 368 19.28 21.30 -14.81
CA VAL A 368 20.43 20.40 -14.68
C VAL A 368 21.76 21.18 -14.68
N ALA A 369 22.69 20.77 -13.81
CA ALA A 369 23.91 21.52 -13.55
C ALA A 369 24.86 21.63 -14.76
N GLU A 370 25.52 22.79 -14.86
CA GLU A 370 26.55 23.10 -15.87
C GLU A 370 27.69 22.06 -15.94
N GLY A 371 27.95 21.56 -17.14
CA GLY A 371 28.96 20.55 -17.45
C GLY A 371 28.48 19.09 -17.35
N THR A 372 27.17 18.86 -17.27
CA THR A 372 26.59 17.50 -17.20
C THR A 372 26.52 16.87 -18.58
N LEU A 373 27.39 15.88 -18.84
CA LEU A 373 27.39 15.09 -20.08
C LEU A 373 26.74 13.72 -19.86
N LEU A 374 25.84 13.33 -20.75
CA LEU A 374 25.25 12.00 -20.82
C LEU A 374 25.85 11.22 -21.99
N HIS A 375 26.69 10.21 -21.71
CA HIS A 375 27.35 9.42 -22.77
C HIS A 375 26.40 8.39 -23.41
N PRO A 376 26.74 7.85 -24.60
CA PRO A 376 25.98 6.78 -25.24
C PRO A 376 25.74 5.58 -24.33
N GLY A 377 24.47 5.21 -24.15
CA GLY A 377 24.07 4.09 -23.29
C GLY A 377 24.09 4.38 -21.79
N GLU A 378 24.19 5.64 -21.37
CA GLU A 378 24.00 6.06 -19.98
C GLU A 378 22.57 6.60 -19.73
N PHE A 379 22.21 6.69 -18.45
CA PHE A 379 20.92 7.14 -17.92
C PHE A 379 21.09 8.47 -17.15
N PHE A 380 20.05 9.30 -17.13
CA PHE A 380 19.97 10.48 -16.25
C PHE A 380 18.55 10.59 -15.67
N VAL A 381 18.44 10.87 -14.36
CA VAL A 381 17.16 10.94 -13.65
C VAL A 381 16.86 12.40 -13.27
N PHE A 382 15.72 12.90 -13.74
CA PHE A 382 15.08 14.10 -13.19
C PHE A 382 14.27 13.64 -11.97
N ASP A 383 14.64 14.12 -10.78
CA ASP A 383 14.10 13.65 -9.49
C ASP A 383 13.44 14.82 -8.73
N GLN A 384 12.29 14.59 -8.12
CA GLN A 384 11.60 15.58 -7.31
C GLN A 384 12.46 16.01 -6.11
N TYR A 385 12.37 17.30 -5.76
CA TYR A 385 13.23 18.04 -4.83
C TYR A 385 14.71 18.21 -5.22
N GLU A 386 15.21 17.58 -6.29
CA GLU A 386 16.52 17.93 -6.89
C GLU A 386 16.36 18.71 -8.21
N HIS A 387 15.41 18.33 -9.06
CA HIS A 387 15.21 18.86 -10.41
C HIS A 387 13.85 19.54 -10.62
N PHE A 388 12.84 19.22 -9.81
CA PHE A 388 11.53 19.88 -9.80
C PHE A 388 10.84 19.77 -8.42
N THR A 389 9.82 20.60 -8.14
CA THR A 389 9.09 20.60 -6.85
C THR A 389 7.58 20.35 -6.94
N PHE A 390 7.02 20.18 -8.14
CA PHE A 390 5.69 19.62 -8.37
C PHE A 390 5.70 18.08 -8.26
N GLY A 391 4.52 17.45 -8.34
CA GLY A 391 4.37 16.00 -8.37
C GLY A 391 3.71 15.51 -9.65
N LEU A 392 3.95 14.26 -10.02
CA LEU A 392 3.51 13.70 -11.30
C LEU A 392 2.10 13.09 -11.17
N GLY A 393 1.18 13.60 -11.99
CA GLY A 393 -0.26 13.37 -11.85
C GLY A 393 -0.72 11.98 -12.28
N LYS A 394 -1.97 11.63 -11.91
CA LYS A 394 -2.59 10.36 -12.32
C LYS A 394 -2.76 10.26 -13.83
N ALA A 395 -3.21 11.34 -14.47
CA ALA A 395 -3.28 11.47 -15.92
C ALA A 395 -2.52 12.75 -16.23
N ASP A 396 -1.35 12.60 -16.85
CA ASP A 396 -0.28 13.61 -16.89
C ASP A 396 0.75 13.24 -18.00
N LYS A 397 1.72 14.11 -18.26
CA LYS A 397 2.74 13.97 -19.29
C LYS A 397 4.05 14.67 -18.93
N ALA A 398 5.07 13.87 -18.62
CA ALA A 398 6.45 14.33 -18.55
C ALA A 398 6.98 14.80 -19.92
N THR A 399 7.54 16.01 -19.96
CA THR A 399 8.16 16.64 -21.13
C THR A 399 9.55 17.15 -20.78
N ILE A 400 10.58 16.67 -21.50
CA ILE A 400 11.98 17.02 -21.29
C ILE A 400 12.37 18.15 -22.24
N PHE A 401 12.82 19.28 -21.69
CA PHE A 401 13.26 20.45 -22.45
C PHE A 401 14.76 20.67 -22.34
N ASN A 402 15.37 21.13 -23.43
CA ASN A 402 16.73 21.68 -23.38
C ASN A 402 16.72 23.11 -22.79
N LYS A 403 17.91 23.61 -22.46
CA LYS A 403 18.12 24.96 -21.89
C LYS A 403 17.65 26.15 -22.75
N ASP A 404 17.22 25.92 -23.99
CA ASP A 404 16.72 26.91 -24.94
C ASP A 404 15.20 26.77 -25.18
N GLY A 405 14.51 25.93 -24.40
CA GLY A 405 13.06 25.73 -24.46
C GLY A 405 12.57 24.77 -25.54
N LEU A 406 13.45 23.97 -26.15
CA LEU A 406 13.06 22.97 -27.14
C LEU A 406 12.73 21.64 -26.46
N SER A 407 11.54 21.10 -26.72
CA SER A 407 11.21 19.72 -26.30
C SER A 407 12.13 18.71 -27.01
N VAL A 408 12.65 17.77 -26.23
CA VAL A 408 13.57 16.73 -26.67
C VAL A 408 12.88 15.36 -26.70
N ALA A 409 12.14 15.04 -25.65
CA ALA A 409 11.39 13.80 -25.46
C ALA A 409 10.17 14.03 -24.57
N GLU A 410 9.09 13.30 -24.80
CA GLU A 410 7.84 13.37 -24.03
C GLU A 410 7.22 11.99 -23.85
N TYR A 411 6.42 11.82 -22.80
CA TYR A 411 5.59 10.65 -22.55
C TYR A 411 4.37 11.03 -21.72
N ALA A 412 3.19 10.49 -22.06
CA ALA A 412 1.91 10.77 -21.41
C ALA A 412 1.25 9.47 -20.95
N TRP A 413 0.50 9.52 -19.85
CA TRP A 413 -0.21 8.38 -19.26
C TRP A 413 -1.62 8.78 -18.78
N GLU A 414 -2.55 7.81 -18.75
CA GLU A 414 -3.94 8.01 -18.30
C GLU A 414 -4.18 7.58 -16.83
N THR A 415 -3.26 6.77 -16.29
CA THR A 415 -3.20 6.34 -14.89
C THR A 415 -1.74 6.24 -14.45
N HIS A 416 -1.47 6.36 -13.15
CA HIS A 416 -0.23 5.81 -12.57
C HIS A 416 -0.07 4.34 -12.99
N ALA A 417 1.18 3.89 -13.14
CA ALA A 417 1.49 2.48 -13.32
C ALA A 417 1.36 1.74 -11.98
N ASN A 418 1.22 0.41 -12.04
CA ASN A 418 1.39 -0.45 -10.85
C ASN A 418 2.90 -0.70 -10.66
N GLY A 419 3.57 0.20 -9.93
CA GLY A 419 5.01 0.44 -10.05
C GLY A 419 5.32 1.51 -11.11
N VAL A 420 6.27 1.24 -12.00
CA VAL A 420 6.79 2.22 -12.98
C VAL A 420 6.27 1.98 -14.40
N TYR A 421 6.30 3.02 -15.24
CA TYR A 421 6.36 2.83 -16.70
C TYR A 421 7.82 2.66 -17.13
N ALA A 422 8.20 1.46 -17.57
CA ALA A 422 9.56 1.10 -17.97
C ALA A 422 9.69 0.79 -19.46
N ARG A 423 10.76 1.26 -20.11
CA ARG A 423 11.03 1.00 -21.52
C ARG A 423 11.82 -0.30 -21.66
N ILE A 424 11.17 -1.35 -22.18
CA ILE A 424 11.74 -2.70 -22.18
C ILE A 424 11.88 -3.24 -23.61
N PRO A 425 13.11 -3.41 -24.15
CA PRO A 425 14.42 -3.08 -23.56
C PRO A 425 14.72 -1.57 -23.56
N ASP A 426 15.71 -1.17 -22.74
CA ASP A 426 16.20 0.21 -22.64
C ASP A 426 16.33 0.91 -24.00
N GLY A 427 15.90 2.17 -24.04
CA GLY A 427 15.99 3.05 -25.19
C GLY A 427 15.19 2.65 -26.45
N THR A 428 14.76 1.40 -26.57
CA THR A 428 14.39 0.80 -27.87
C THR A 428 13.08 0.03 -27.87
N GLY A 429 12.59 -0.40 -26.70
CA GLY A 429 11.24 -0.93 -26.52
C GLY A 429 10.18 0.16 -26.46
N ASP A 430 8.93 -0.28 -26.30
CA ASP A 430 7.83 0.58 -25.85
C ASP A 430 7.92 0.78 -24.33
N LEU A 431 7.32 1.86 -23.81
CA LEU A 431 7.08 2.03 -22.36
C LEU A 431 5.89 1.15 -21.97
N VAL A 432 6.06 0.35 -20.91
CA VAL A 432 5.05 -0.59 -20.38
C VAL A 432 5.02 -0.53 -18.87
N GLU A 433 3.89 -0.85 -18.24
CA GLU A 433 3.84 -1.05 -16.78
C GLU A 433 4.80 -2.16 -16.34
N PHE A 434 5.59 -1.89 -15.31
CA PHE A 434 6.59 -2.81 -14.77
C PHE A 434 6.65 -2.70 -13.24
N PRO A 435 6.46 -3.81 -12.49
CA PRO A 435 6.17 -3.77 -11.06
C PRO A 435 7.40 -3.59 -10.16
N THR A 436 8.49 -3.02 -10.67
CA THR A 436 9.74 -2.81 -9.91
C THR A 436 10.57 -1.70 -10.54
N SER A 437 10.65 -0.57 -9.85
CA SER A 437 11.55 0.55 -10.18
C SER A 437 13.00 0.07 -10.35
N THR A 438 13.64 0.48 -11.44
CA THR A 438 15.06 0.26 -11.72
C THR A 438 15.93 1.51 -11.58
N LYS A 439 15.33 2.72 -11.57
CA LYS A 439 15.91 4.05 -11.20
C LYS A 439 17.45 4.11 -11.23
N GLY A 440 18.00 4.65 -12.32
CA GLY A 440 19.45 4.75 -12.58
C GLY A 440 20.08 3.44 -13.04
N LYS A 441 19.30 2.51 -13.62
CA LYS A 441 19.75 1.17 -14.05
C LYS A 441 18.96 0.72 -15.30
N ALA A 442 19.37 -0.42 -15.85
CA ALA A 442 18.85 -0.96 -17.10
C ALA A 442 17.53 -1.74 -16.93
N ASN A 443 16.48 -1.29 -17.63
CA ASN A 443 15.14 -1.88 -17.75
C ASN A 443 15.17 -3.16 -18.60
N ILE A 444 15.44 -4.27 -17.93
CA ILE A 444 15.65 -5.58 -18.56
C ILE A 444 14.92 -6.67 -17.79
N VAL A 445 13.88 -7.24 -18.42
CA VAL A 445 13.30 -8.54 -18.05
C VAL A 445 14.36 -9.62 -18.24
N THR A 446 14.64 -10.35 -17.17
CA THR A 446 15.46 -11.57 -17.17
C THR A 446 14.63 -12.79 -16.85
N ASN A 447 15.15 -13.96 -17.19
CA ASN A 447 14.61 -15.23 -16.77
C ASN A 447 14.46 -15.29 -15.23
N PRO A 448 13.26 -15.59 -14.69
CA PRO A 448 13.02 -15.64 -13.24
C PRO A 448 13.57 -16.91 -12.56
N VAL A 449 14.34 -17.76 -13.26
CA VAL A 449 14.93 -18.96 -12.67
C VAL A 449 15.87 -18.64 -11.50
N VAL A 450 15.59 -19.24 -10.35
CA VAL A 450 16.42 -19.10 -9.14
C VAL A 450 17.35 -20.31 -8.98
N ILE A 451 18.45 -20.13 -8.25
CA ILE A 451 19.23 -21.25 -7.71
C ILE A 451 18.58 -21.62 -6.38
N ASN A 452 17.97 -22.80 -6.26
CA ASN A 452 17.20 -23.16 -5.07
C ASN A 452 18.05 -23.86 -4.01
N GLU A 453 18.87 -24.84 -4.40
CA GLU A 453 19.66 -25.65 -3.47
C GLU A 453 20.98 -26.08 -4.13
N ILE A 454 22.08 -26.13 -3.36
CA ILE A 454 23.41 -26.55 -3.84
C ILE A 454 24.03 -27.58 -2.91
N GLN A 455 24.64 -28.62 -3.49
CA GLN A 455 25.54 -29.55 -2.83
C GLN A 455 26.98 -29.39 -3.36
N SER A 456 27.95 -29.30 -2.43
CA SER A 456 29.39 -29.19 -2.70
C SER A 456 30.27 -30.16 -1.87
N ASN A 457 29.65 -30.99 -1.02
CA ASN A 457 30.30 -32.02 -0.20
C ASN A 457 29.24 -32.99 0.40
N ASP A 458 28.69 -33.89 -0.41
CA ASP A 458 27.85 -35.01 0.09
C ASP A 458 28.67 -35.85 1.09
N ALA A 459 28.12 -36.05 2.30
CA ALA A 459 28.82 -36.70 3.41
C ALA A 459 29.13 -38.20 3.21
N ASN A 460 28.50 -38.83 2.22
CA ASN A 460 28.69 -40.21 1.78
C ASN A 460 29.59 -40.32 0.53
N GLY A 461 29.89 -39.20 -0.14
CA GLY A 461 30.67 -39.13 -1.37
C GLY A 461 29.85 -39.25 -2.65
N GLY A 462 28.66 -38.66 -2.68
CA GLY A 462 27.92 -38.33 -3.91
C GLY A 462 28.60 -37.24 -4.75
N LEU A 463 27.90 -36.80 -5.79
CA LEU A 463 28.35 -35.76 -6.72
C LEU A 463 27.95 -34.36 -6.22
N ASP A 464 28.69 -33.33 -6.64
CA ASP A 464 28.23 -31.95 -6.53
C ASP A 464 27.02 -31.73 -7.44
N TRP A 465 26.09 -30.87 -7.02
CA TRP A 465 24.91 -30.53 -7.81
C TRP A 465 24.34 -29.15 -7.47
N ILE A 466 23.61 -28.61 -8.44
CA ILE A 466 22.96 -27.30 -8.42
C ILE A 466 21.50 -27.54 -8.82
N GLU A 467 20.57 -27.21 -7.94
CA GLU A 467 19.15 -27.18 -8.27
C GLU A 467 18.74 -25.78 -8.70
N LEU A 468 18.02 -25.72 -9.81
CA LEU A 468 17.33 -24.54 -10.31
C LEU A 468 15.84 -24.71 -10.08
N ALA A 469 15.13 -23.64 -9.71
CA ALA A 469 13.68 -23.67 -9.55
C ALA A 469 12.97 -22.59 -10.36
N ASN A 470 11.71 -22.87 -10.67
CA ASN A 470 10.79 -21.94 -11.31
C ASN A 470 9.82 -21.36 -10.25
N PRO A 471 9.89 -20.05 -9.94
CA PRO A 471 8.98 -19.39 -9.01
C PRO A 471 7.60 -19.09 -9.61
N THR A 472 7.39 -19.33 -10.91
CA THR A 472 6.09 -19.12 -11.60
C THR A 472 5.27 -20.40 -11.66
N ASP A 473 3.95 -20.27 -11.83
CA ASP A 473 3.00 -21.37 -11.99
C ASP A 473 2.90 -21.90 -13.44
N GLU A 474 3.43 -21.17 -14.41
CA GLU A 474 3.54 -21.56 -15.81
C GLU A 474 4.87 -22.27 -16.14
N VAL A 475 4.96 -22.86 -17.34
CA VAL A 475 6.19 -23.57 -17.77
C VAL A 475 7.28 -22.58 -18.21
N LEU A 476 8.41 -22.57 -17.49
CA LEU A 476 9.54 -21.68 -17.74
C LEU A 476 10.58 -22.34 -18.66
N ASP A 477 10.89 -21.70 -19.79
CA ASP A 477 12.05 -22.05 -20.63
C ASP A 477 13.31 -21.40 -20.06
N ILE A 478 14.41 -22.15 -19.97
CA ILE A 478 15.71 -21.72 -19.41
C ILE A 478 16.87 -21.97 -20.40
N SER A 479 16.54 -22.18 -21.67
CA SER A 479 17.50 -22.46 -22.74
C SER A 479 18.58 -21.38 -22.89
N GLY A 480 19.84 -21.77 -23.06
CA GLY A 480 20.95 -20.86 -23.32
C GLY A 480 21.52 -20.14 -22.09
N ILE A 481 20.89 -20.24 -20.91
CA ILE A 481 21.43 -19.72 -19.65
C ILE A 481 22.77 -20.40 -19.33
N VAL A 482 23.74 -19.64 -18.82
CA VAL A 482 25.10 -20.10 -18.56
C VAL A 482 25.37 -20.15 -17.05
N ILE A 483 25.60 -21.35 -16.53
CA ILE A 483 26.06 -21.60 -15.16
C ILE A 483 27.59 -21.46 -15.10
N LYS A 484 28.11 -20.73 -14.11
CA LYS A 484 29.55 -20.57 -13.82
C LYS A 484 29.82 -20.73 -12.32
N ASP A 485 30.99 -21.24 -11.93
CA ASP A 485 31.46 -21.23 -10.53
C ASP A 485 32.22 -19.92 -10.22
N ASN A 486 33.18 -19.89 -9.28
CA ASN A 486 34.00 -18.70 -9.02
C ASN A 486 35.05 -18.36 -10.12
N ASP A 487 35.31 -19.23 -11.11
CA ASP A 487 36.21 -18.99 -12.25
C ASP A 487 35.40 -18.77 -13.54
N ASP A 488 35.59 -17.62 -14.21
CA ASP A 488 34.91 -17.32 -15.48
C ASP A 488 35.30 -18.28 -16.63
N ALA A 489 36.33 -19.10 -16.46
CA ALA A 489 36.69 -20.16 -17.40
C ALA A 489 35.83 -21.44 -17.26
N HIS A 490 35.13 -21.62 -16.13
CA HIS A 490 34.20 -22.73 -15.92
C HIS A 490 32.79 -22.28 -16.32
N GLN A 491 32.26 -22.89 -17.38
CA GLN A 491 30.98 -22.49 -17.98
C GLN A 491 30.21 -23.72 -18.48
N TYR A 492 28.93 -23.82 -18.11
CA TYR A 492 27.98 -24.78 -18.64
C TYR A 492 26.77 -24.05 -19.21
N ILE A 493 26.49 -24.25 -20.50
CA ILE A 493 25.34 -23.64 -21.19
C ILE A 493 24.18 -24.63 -21.14
N ILE A 494 23.04 -24.21 -20.60
CA ILE A 494 21.82 -25.02 -20.51
C ILE A 494 21.29 -25.31 -21.93
N PRO A 495 21.05 -26.59 -22.30
CA PRO A 495 20.69 -26.96 -23.67
C PRO A 495 19.38 -26.32 -24.18
N GLU A 496 19.35 -26.08 -25.49
CA GLU A 496 18.16 -25.66 -26.26
C GLU A 496 16.95 -26.57 -26.02
N GLY A 497 15.82 -25.98 -25.64
CA GLY A 497 14.56 -26.66 -25.31
C GLY A 497 14.51 -27.23 -23.90
N THR A 498 15.27 -26.69 -22.95
CA THR A 498 15.20 -27.08 -21.53
C THR A 498 14.17 -26.22 -20.79
N THR A 499 13.15 -26.86 -20.21
CA THR A 499 12.06 -26.19 -19.49
C THR A 499 11.88 -26.74 -18.08
N ILE A 500 11.60 -25.88 -17.11
CA ILE A 500 11.15 -26.27 -15.77
C ILE A 500 9.61 -26.13 -15.72
N PRO A 501 8.85 -27.12 -15.17
CA PRO A 501 7.42 -26.97 -14.92
C PRO A 501 7.10 -25.81 -13.95
N GLY A 502 5.84 -25.38 -13.92
CA GLY A 502 5.35 -24.44 -12.90
C GLY A 502 5.57 -24.95 -11.48
N ASN A 503 6.11 -24.10 -10.60
CA ASN A 503 6.56 -24.43 -9.23
C ASN A 503 7.53 -25.64 -9.16
N GLY A 504 8.23 -25.93 -10.26
CA GLY A 504 9.08 -27.11 -10.42
C GLY A 504 10.57 -26.86 -10.18
N PHE A 505 11.32 -27.96 -10.12
CA PHE A 505 12.76 -28.01 -9.88
C PHE A 505 13.51 -28.71 -11.03
N LEU A 506 14.78 -28.36 -11.23
CA LEU A 506 15.70 -28.99 -12.17
C LEU A 506 17.10 -29.11 -11.56
N ILE A 507 17.54 -30.35 -11.33
CA ILE A 507 18.87 -30.66 -10.79
C ILE A 507 19.89 -30.79 -11.93
N VAL A 508 21.00 -30.06 -11.83
CA VAL A 508 22.16 -30.13 -12.73
C VAL A 508 23.38 -30.62 -11.92
N THR A 509 23.96 -31.75 -12.29
CA THR A 509 25.04 -32.42 -11.52
C THR A 509 26.43 -32.16 -12.09
N GLU A 510 27.49 -32.44 -11.31
CA GLU A 510 28.91 -32.40 -11.70
C GLU A 510 29.17 -33.07 -13.07
N GLU A 511 28.56 -34.22 -13.35
CA GLU A 511 28.68 -34.93 -14.64
C GLU A 511 28.16 -34.14 -15.86
N ALA A 512 27.28 -33.15 -15.64
CA ALA A 512 26.72 -32.29 -16.68
C ALA A 512 27.54 -31.00 -16.85
N PHE A 513 27.86 -30.29 -15.75
CA PHE A 513 28.59 -29.02 -15.83
C PHE A 513 30.13 -29.17 -15.97
N GLY A 514 30.71 -30.28 -15.52
CA GLY A 514 32.09 -30.69 -15.88
C GLY A 514 33.22 -30.01 -15.09
N PHE A 515 32.86 -29.26 -14.06
CA PHE A 515 33.72 -28.75 -12.98
C PHE A 515 33.12 -29.19 -11.63
N GLY A 516 33.75 -28.87 -10.50
CA GLY A 516 33.29 -29.28 -9.17
C GLY A 516 33.33 -28.10 -8.18
N LEU A 517 32.46 -28.14 -7.16
CA LEU A 517 32.12 -27.00 -6.31
C LEU A 517 32.97 -27.02 -5.01
N GLY A 518 33.80 -25.99 -4.84
CA GLY A 518 34.83 -25.95 -3.80
C GLY A 518 34.41 -25.32 -2.47
N LYS A 519 35.41 -25.06 -1.62
CA LYS A 519 35.30 -24.14 -0.47
C LYS A 519 35.65 -22.72 -0.94
N ASN A 520 34.94 -21.70 -0.47
CA ASN A 520 35.10 -20.30 -0.93
C ASN A 520 34.71 -20.15 -2.41
N ASP A 521 33.53 -20.65 -2.74
CA ASP A 521 33.06 -20.84 -4.12
C ASP A 521 31.62 -20.34 -4.28
N SER A 522 31.14 -20.31 -5.52
CA SER A 522 29.89 -19.66 -5.92
C SER A 522 29.16 -20.44 -7.00
N VAL A 523 27.87 -20.17 -7.16
CA VAL A 523 27.14 -20.43 -8.42
C VAL A 523 26.64 -19.10 -8.95
N ARG A 524 26.79 -18.89 -10.26
CA ARG A 524 26.39 -17.68 -10.98
C ARG A 524 25.66 -18.06 -12.26
N LEU A 525 24.43 -17.61 -12.43
CA LEU A 525 23.65 -17.79 -13.67
C LEU A 525 23.74 -16.54 -14.54
N PHE A 526 23.91 -16.72 -15.84
CA PHE A 526 23.95 -15.63 -16.82
C PHE A 526 22.99 -15.85 -17.98
N GLU A 527 22.33 -14.80 -18.43
CA GLU A 527 21.49 -14.75 -19.63
C GLU A 527 22.00 -13.62 -20.54
N ASN A 528 22.35 -13.93 -21.79
CA ASN A 528 22.95 -12.97 -22.73
C ASN A 528 24.14 -12.17 -22.14
N ASP A 529 25.03 -12.88 -21.41
CA ASP A 529 26.16 -12.35 -20.63
C ASP A 529 25.80 -11.40 -19.45
N ARG A 530 24.53 -11.07 -19.19
CA ARG A 530 24.06 -10.42 -17.95
C ARG A 530 23.98 -11.46 -16.83
N LEU A 531 24.47 -11.14 -15.62
CA LEU A 531 24.24 -11.96 -14.42
C LEU A 531 22.77 -11.85 -14.01
N ILE A 532 22.07 -12.98 -13.80
CA ILE A 532 20.65 -12.98 -13.37
C ILE A 532 20.49 -13.33 -11.89
N VAL A 533 21.24 -14.31 -11.38
CA VAL A 533 21.29 -14.66 -9.95
C VAL A 533 22.64 -15.26 -9.59
N SER A 534 23.06 -15.09 -8.33
CA SER A 534 24.28 -15.71 -7.80
C SER A 534 24.20 -15.98 -6.30
N THR A 535 24.91 -16.99 -5.84
CA THR A 535 25.15 -17.26 -4.40
C THR A 535 26.60 -17.68 -4.15
N THR A 536 27.08 -17.59 -2.91
CA THR A 536 28.49 -17.82 -2.55
C THR A 536 28.62 -18.31 -1.11
N TRP A 537 29.48 -19.30 -0.87
CA TRP A 537 29.71 -19.93 0.43
C TRP A 537 31.20 -19.98 0.79
N THR A 538 31.54 -20.12 2.08
CA THR A 538 32.93 -19.93 2.58
C THR A 538 33.64 -21.23 2.98
N ASP A 539 32.93 -22.16 3.63
CA ASP A 539 33.28 -23.58 3.67
C ASP A 539 32.20 -24.35 2.90
N HIS A 540 32.42 -25.62 2.56
CA HIS A 540 31.44 -26.45 1.84
C HIS A 540 30.06 -26.40 2.52
N THR A 541 29.04 -26.57 1.70
CA THR A 541 27.65 -26.76 2.10
C THR A 541 27.51 -27.85 3.19
N ASN A 542 26.63 -27.64 4.17
CA ASN A 542 26.46 -28.55 5.29
C ASN A 542 25.00 -28.57 5.79
N PRO A 543 24.14 -29.49 5.32
CA PRO A 543 24.41 -30.47 4.26
C PRO A 543 24.38 -29.82 2.86
N THR A 544 23.40 -28.97 2.59
CA THR A 544 23.24 -28.19 1.34
C THR A 544 23.07 -26.70 1.65
N TRP A 545 23.24 -25.86 0.64
CA TRP A 545 23.11 -24.40 0.73
C TRP A 545 21.84 -23.98 -0.03
N GLY A 546 20.77 -23.74 0.74
CA GLY A 546 19.41 -23.54 0.24
C GLY A 546 18.98 -22.07 0.30
N LEU A 547 18.19 -21.68 -0.69
CA LEU A 547 17.49 -20.40 -0.78
C LEU A 547 16.36 -20.33 0.25
N TYR A 548 16.32 -19.25 1.04
CA TYR A 548 15.32 -19.02 2.08
C TYR A 548 14.55 -17.69 1.90
N PRO A 549 13.20 -17.70 2.00
CA PRO A 549 12.33 -18.88 1.94
C PRO A 549 12.52 -19.72 0.67
N ASN A 550 12.05 -20.97 0.66
CA ASN A 550 12.20 -21.88 -0.48
C ASN A 550 11.64 -21.26 -1.77
N VAL A 551 12.40 -21.31 -2.87
CA VAL A 551 12.11 -20.73 -4.20
C VAL A 551 11.97 -19.20 -4.24
N ASN A 552 11.21 -18.59 -3.34
CA ASN A 552 10.92 -17.16 -3.30
C ASN A 552 11.82 -16.40 -2.32
N GLY A 553 13.08 -16.83 -2.18
CA GLY A 553 14.00 -16.35 -1.16
C GLY A 553 14.88 -15.18 -1.58
N SER A 554 15.43 -14.48 -0.59
CA SER A 554 16.39 -13.38 -0.76
C SER A 554 17.73 -13.62 -0.05
N GLU A 555 17.80 -14.62 0.83
CA GLU A 555 19.03 -15.07 1.49
C GLU A 555 19.29 -16.56 1.23
N TYR A 556 20.53 -16.99 1.43
CA TYR A 556 20.90 -18.41 1.43
C TYR A 556 21.45 -18.79 2.80
N ARG A 557 21.09 -19.99 3.24
CA ARG A 557 21.50 -20.57 4.53
C ARG A 557 21.74 -22.07 4.37
N ASN A 558 22.40 -22.70 5.34
CA ASN A 558 22.44 -24.16 5.37
C ASN A 558 21.05 -24.73 5.68
N THR A 559 20.68 -25.78 4.97
CA THR A 559 19.50 -26.62 5.24
C THR A 559 19.71 -27.50 6.48
N ILE A 560 18.71 -28.33 6.82
CA ILE A 560 18.85 -29.41 7.83
C ILE A 560 19.02 -30.81 7.22
N GLU A 561 18.54 -31.02 6.00
CA GLU A 561 18.74 -32.23 5.18
C GLU A 561 18.77 -31.84 3.69
N GLU A 562 19.26 -32.74 2.84
CA GLU A 562 19.34 -32.53 1.39
C GLU A 562 17.95 -32.77 0.76
N THR A 563 17.44 -31.82 -0.03
CA THR A 563 16.05 -31.83 -0.57
C THR A 563 15.94 -31.86 -2.11
N PRO A 564 16.80 -32.57 -2.87
CA PRO A 564 16.81 -32.50 -4.33
C PRO A 564 15.47 -32.92 -4.97
N GLY A 565 14.79 -31.95 -5.59
CA GLY A 565 13.48 -32.09 -6.24
C GLY A 565 12.28 -31.75 -5.35
N GLU A 566 12.49 -31.28 -4.12
CA GLU A 566 11.49 -31.04 -3.09
C GLU A 566 11.79 -29.68 -2.37
N PRO A 567 10.86 -29.11 -1.58
CA PRO A 567 11.10 -27.84 -0.89
C PRO A 567 12.23 -27.89 0.15
N ASN A 568 13.12 -26.89 0.12
CA ASN A 568 14.20 -26.67 1.09
C ASN A 568 13.70 -26.68 2.56
N LYS A 569 14.41 -27.39 3.43
CA LYS A 569 14.12 -27.47 4.88
C LYS A 569 15.17 -26.79 5.74
N PHE A 570 14.72 -26.05 6.75
CA PHE A 570 15.58 -25.20 7.59
C PHE A 570 15.24 -25.29 9.08
N GLU A 571 16.23 -25.06 9.94
CA GLU A 571 16.09 -25.07 11.40
C GLU A 571 15.07 -24.00 11.86
N GLY A 572 14.09 -24.39 12.66
CA GLY A 572 13.10 -23.47 13.25
C GLY A 572 11.95 -23.02 12.33
N VAL A 573 11.86 -23.59 11.12
CA VAL A 573 10.75 -23.38 10.16
C VAL A 573 9.81 -24.59 10.22
N PRO A 574 8.50 -24.43 10.43
CA PRO A 574 7.56 -25.56 10.42
C PRO A 574 7.47 -26.27 9.07
N GLU A 575 7.11 -27.55 9.10
CA GLU A 575 6.70 -28.28 7.90
C GLU A 575 5.28 -27.83 7.50
N ILE A 576 5.10 -27.49 6.23
CA ILE A 576 3.80 -27.11 5.65
C ILE A 576 3.15 -28.37 5.06
N ILE A 577 1.96 -28.72 5.53
CA ILE A 577 1.13 -29.81 5.01
C ILE A 577 -0.11 -29.29 4.27
N ALA A 578 -0.69 -30.11 3.40
CA ALA A 578 -1.99 -29.83 2.79
C ALA A 578 -3.13 -29.91 3.82
N TRP A 579 -4.27 -29.29 3.50
CA TRP A 579 -5.48 -29.37 4.33
C TRP A 579 -5.87 -30.84 4.60
N PRO A 580 -6.18 -31.26 5.85
CA PRO A 580 -6.39 -32.69 6.14
C PRO A 580 -7.77 -33.23 5.77
N GLY A 581 -8.78 -32.37 5.56
CA GLY A 581 -10.15 -32.76 5.18
C GLY A 581 -10.43 -32.62 3.69
N ASN A 582 -11.71 -32.45 3.31
CA ASN A 582 -12.07 -32.16 1.93
C ASN A 582 -11.78 -30.68 1.57
N ASP A 583 -11.49 -30.43 0.30
CA ASP A 583 -11.41 -29.08 -0.27
C ASP A 583 -12.76 -28.37 -0.40
N GLU A 584 -13.89 -29.10 -0.39
CA GLU A 584 -15.23 -28.52 -0.56
C GLU A 584 -15.65 -27.69 0.67
N VAL A 585 -15.98 -26.41 0.41
CA VAL A 585 -16.52 -25.46 1.38
C VAL A 585 -17.91 -25.01 0.93
N VAL A 586 -18.85 -24.85 1.88
CA VAL A 586 -20.24 -24.50 1.62
C VAL A 586 -20.63 -23.27 2.44
N ILE A 587 -21.04 -22.20 1.76
CA ILE A 587 -21.60 -21.01 2.39
C ILE A 587 -22.95 -21.32 3.06
N PHE A 588 -23.15 -20.89 4.31
CA PHE A 588 -24.39 -21.05 5.07
C PHE A 588 -25.37 -19.90 4.78
N ASP A 589 -25.00 -18.68 5.17
CA ASP A 589 -25.82 -17.46 5.21
C ASP A 589 -25.96 -16.79 3.84
N LYS A 590 -26.73 -17.43 2.95
CA LYS A 590 -27.00 -16.91 1.59
C LYS A 590 -27.93 -15.68 1.56
N GLU A 591 -28.36 -15.22 2.72
CA GLU A 591 -29.11 -14.00 2.99
C GLU A 591 -28.49 -13.36 4.25
N PRO A 592 -28.45 -12.02 4.42
CA PRO A 592 -27.78 -11.38 5.55
C PRO A 592 -28.28 -11.88 6.90
N THR A 593 -27.41 -12.64 7.59
CA THR A 593 -27.72 -13.39 8.83
C THR A 593 -26.90 -12.87 10.01
N PHE A 594 -25.63 -12.55 9.77
CA PHE A 594 -24.72 -11.90 10.71
C PHE A 594 -24.56 -10.41 10.35
N LEU A 595 -23.67 -9.72 11.05
CA LEU A 595 -23.26 -8.34 10.72
C LEU A 595 -22.03 -8.35 9.81
N GLU A 596 -21.61 -7.16 9.34
CA GLU A 596 -20.50 -7.03 8.39
C GLU A 596 -19.15 -7.37 9.02
N ASP A 597 -18.98 -7.00 10.29
CA ASP A 597 -17.71 -7.02 11.01
C ASP A 597 -17.55 -8.36 11.78
N SER A 598 -17.62 -9.48 11.04
CA SER A 598 -17.77 -10.86 11.53
C SER A 598 -16.42 -11.52 11.87
N SER A 599 -16.11 -11.65 13.17
CA SER A 599 -14.79 -12.13 13.67
C SER A 599 -14.86 -13.53 14.32
N GLY A 600 -14.52 -13.70 15.59
CA GLY A 600 -14.31 -15.01 16.24
C GLY A 600 -15.48 -16.02 16.24
N LEU A 601 -15.12 -17.30 16.36
CA LEU A 601 -16.01 -18.46 16.49
C LEU A 601 -15.52 -19.42 17.59
N ASP A 602 -16.43 -20.17 18.20
CA ASP A 602 -16.14 -21.32 19.09
C ASP A 602 -17.24 -22.39 18.99
N PHE A 603 -16.94 -23.67 19.27
CA PHE A 603 -17.89 -24.78 19.26
C PHE A 603 -17.88 -25.56 20.58
N PHE A 604 -18.96 -25.43 21.35
CA PHE A 604 -19.10 -26.10 22.66
C PHE A 604 -20.46 -26.79 22.80
N ASN A 605 -20.47 -28.06 23.24
CA ASN A 605 -21.67 -28.82 23.62
C ASN A 605 -22.77 -28.86 22.53
N GLY A 606 -22.36 -28.90 21.26
CA GLY A 606 -23.27 -28.90 20.11
C GLY A 606 -23.83 -27.53 19.70
N GLN A 607 -23.26 -26.44 20.22
CA GLN A 607 -23.60 -25.07 19.82
C GLN A 607 -22.39 -24.36 19.21
N LEU A 608 -22.63 -23.62 18.12
CA LEU A 608 -21.66 -22.71 17.51
C LEU A 608 -21.89 -21.30 18.08
N TYR A 609 -20.85 -20.75 18.70
CA TYR A 609 -20.78 -19.40 19.22
C TYR A 609 -20.05 -18.52 18.20
N ALA A 610 -20.51 -17.28 18.04
CA ALA A 610 -20.03 -16.40 16.96
C ALA A 610 -20.11 -14.93 17.36
N VAL A 611 -19.06 -14.13 17.12
CA VAL A 611 -18.98 -12.71 17.53
C VAL A 611 -18.78 -11.75 16.35
N ASP A 612 -19.31 -10.54 16.51
CA ASP A 612 -19.14 -9.35 15.68
C ASP A 612 -18.34 -8.32 16.49
N ASN A 613 -17.22 -7.85 15.93
CA ASN A 613 -16.28 -6.99 16.65
C ASN A 613 -16.79 -5.54 16.73
N GLY A 614 -17.33 -5.02 15.63
CA GLY A 614 -17.77 -3.63 15.47
C GLY A 614 -18.92 -3.20 16.39
N THR A 615 -19.71 -4.13 16.93
CA THR A 615 -20.76 -3.83 17.91
C THR A 615 -20.64 -4.55 19.26
N GLY A 616 -19.71 -5.51 19.39
CA GLY A 616 -19.57 -6.35 20.57
C GLY A 616 -20.72 -7.33 20.75
N LYS A 617 -21.27 -7.85 19.65
CA LYS A 617 -22.45 -8.73 19.63
C LYS A 617 -22.04 -10.17 19.36
N PHE A 618 -22.68 -11.12 20.03
CA PHE A 618 -22.54 -12.54 19.72
C PHE A 618 -23.88 -13.25 19.52
N TRP A 619 -23.85 -14.35 18.79
CA TRP A 619 -24.95 -15.27 18.53
C TRP A 619 -24.58 -16.66 19.05
N ILE A 620 -25.61 -17.49 19.27
CA ILE A 620 -25.47 -18.93 19.52
C ILE A 620 -26.37 -19.66 18.51
N LEU A 621 -25.82 -20.67 17.84
CA LEU A 621 -26.54 -21.54 16.91
C LEU A 621 -26.50 -22.98 17.41
N ASP A 622 -27.66 -23.59 17.61
CA ASP A 622 -27.80 -25.03 17.80
C ASP A 622 -27.35 -25.75 16.52
N VAL A 623 -26.45 -26.74 16.67
CA VAL A 623 -25.92 -27.53 15.56
C VAL A 623 -26.40 -28.97 15.68
N SER A 624 -27.20 -29.40 14.71
CA SER A 624 -27.72 -30.77 14.66
C SER A 624 -26.66 -31.79 14.20
N GLN A 625 -26.79 -33.04 14.67
CA GLN A 625 -25.92 -34.16 14.30
C GLN A 625 -25.94 -34.51 12.80
N ASP A 626 -26.92 -34.02 12.03
CA ASP A 626 -26.89 -34.11 10.57
C ASP A 626 -26.38 -32.87 9.82
N GLY A 627 -26.09 -31.77 10.52
CA GLY A 627 -25.38 -30.60 9.99
C GLY A 627 -26.27 -29.42 9.59
N GLU A 628 -27.55 -29.41 9.99
CA GLU A 628 -28.39 -28.21 9.97
C GLU A 628 -28.07 -27.33 11.20
N LEU A 629 -27.96 -26.01 10.99
CA LEU A 629 -27.77 -25.01 12.06
C LEU A 629 -29.03 -24.14 12.19
N SER A 630 -29.36 -23.75 13.41
CA SER A 630 -30.42 -22.77 13.71
C SER A 630 -30.07 -21.94 14.94
N PHE A 631 -30.44 -20.66 14.99
CA PHE A 631 -30.25 -19.85 16.20
C PHE A 631 -30.91 -20.49 17.43
N ALA A 632 -30.19 -20.51 18.55
CA ALA A 632 -30.72 -20.92 19.84
C ALA A 632 -31.80 -19.92 20.34
N GLU A 633 -32.71 -20.38 21.21
CA GLU A 633 -33.84 -19.56 21.69
C GLU A 633 -33.36 -18.28 22.38
N GLY A 634 -33.73 -17.11 21.83
CA GLY A 634 -33.33 -15.79 22.33
C GLY A 634 -32.03 -15.23 21.74
N PHE A 635 -31.41 -15.91 20.76
CA PHE A 635 -30.22 -15.43 20.05
C PHE A 635 -30.49 -15.04 18.59
N GLU A 636 -31.74 -15.02 18.12
CA GLU A 636 -32.10 -14.72 16.72
C GLU A 636 -31.75 -13.30 16.27
N ASN A 637 -31.46 -12.39 17.21
CA ASN A 637 -30.95 -11.03 16.94
C ASN A 637 -29.54 -10.80 17.49
N GLY A 638 -28.92 -11.82 18.10
CA GLY A 638 -27.70 -11.75 18.90
C GLY A 638 -27.85 -10.97 20.22
N LYS A 639 -26.96 -11.24 21.19
CA LYS A 639 -26.82 -10.48 22.44
C LYS A 639 -25.52 -9.68 22.43
N ARG A 640 -25.52 -8.52 23.08
CA ARG A 640 -24.41 -7.55 23.05
C ARG A 640 -23.73 -7.43 24.41
N VAL A 641 -22.40 -7.34 24.43
CA VAL A 641 -21.60 -7.25 25.64
C VAL A 641 -21.20 -5.80 25.95
N ARG A 642 -21.12 -5.45 27.23
CA ARG A 642 -20.61 -4.16 27.74
C ARG A 642 -19.65 -4.39 28.90
N PHE A 643 -18.60 -3.56 28.98
CA PHE A 643 -17.69 -3.50 30.13
C PHE A 643 -18.44 -3.18 31.44
N GLN A 644 -17.89 -3.61 32.59
CA GLN A 644 -18.46 -3.29 33.91
C GLN A 644 -18.62 -1.78 34.14
N LYS A 645 -17.68 -0.97 33.62
CA LYS A 645 -17.69 0.51 33.71
C LYS A 645 -18.92 1.15 33.05
N ASP A 646 -19.56 0.44 32.12
CA ASP A 646 -20.67 0.91 31.29
C ASP A 646 -22.02 0.33 31.69
N ALA A 647 -22.12 -0.31 32.87
CA ALA A 647 -23.35 -0.92 33.37
C ALA A 647 -24.56 0.05 33.35
N ASP A 648 -24.37 1.26 33.88
CA ASP A 648 -25.36 2.35 33.91
C ASP A 648 -25.56 3.07 32.55
N ASN A 649 -24.75 2.72 31.53
CA ASN A 649 -24.75 3.34 30.21
C ASN A 649 -25.03 2.32 29.09
N PRO A 650 -26.32 1.99 28.81
CA PRO A 650 -26.68 1.12 27.67
C PRO A 650 -26.39 1.76 26.29
N LYS A 651 -25.82 2.97 26.24
CA LYS A 651 -25.37 3.65 25.02
C LYS A 651 -23.85 3.77 24.91
N ALA A 652 -23.09 3.10 25.78
CA ALA A 652 -21.66 2.89 25.55
C ALA A 652 -21.45 2.14 24.23
N ALA A 653 -20.34 2.37 23.55
CA ALA A 653 -20.08 1.73 22.26
C ALA A 653 -19.72 0.23 22.41
N GLY A 654 -19.20 -0.17 23.58
CA GLY A 654 -18.91 -1.57 23.92
C GLY A 654 -17.43 -1.93 23.70
N PRO A 655 -17.08 -3.22 23.77
CA PRO A 655 -15.81 -3.70 23.24
C PRO A 655 -15.75 -3.52 21.71
N ASP A 656 -14.55 -3.34 21.15
CA ASP A 656 -14.20 -4.01 19.89
C ASP A 656 -13.87 -5.47 20.26
N ALA A 657 -14.55 -6.44 19.66
CA ALA A 657 -14.70 -7.79 20.21
C ALA A 657 -14.31 -8.90 19.23
N GLU A 658 -13.02 -9.17 19.16
CA GLU A 658 -12.45 -10.05 18.14
C GLU A 658 -12.70 -11.55 18.47
N GLY A 659 -12.22 -12.03 19.62
CA GLY A 659 -12.30 -13.45 20.00
C GLY A 659 -13.50 -13.81 20.89
N ILE A 660 -13.98 -15.05 20.77
CA ILE A 660 -15.00 -15.66 21.63
C ILE A 660 -14.59 -17.10 22.00
N THR A 661 -14.85 -17.53 23.24
CA THR A 661 -14.68 -18.93 23.70
C THR A 661 -15.60 -19.24 24.90
N VAL A 662 -15.84 -20.51 25.20
CA VAL A 662 -16.79 -20.98 26.23
C VAL A 662 -16.13 -21.96 27.21
N ASP A 663 -16.38 -21.77 28.52
CA ASP A 663 -15.87 -22.70 29.54
C ASP A 663 -16.77 -23.94 29.78
N GLN A 664 -16.20 -24.93 30.47
CA GLN A 664 -16.89 -26.15 30.90
C GLN A 664 -18.23 -25.96 31.65
N ASP A 665 -18.48 -24.77 32.22
CA ASP A 665 -19.69 -24.45 32.99
C ASP A 665 -20.68 -23.60 32.16
N GLY A 666 -20.33 -23.28 30.90
CA GLY A 666 -21.19 -22.58 29.92
C GLY A 666 -21.05 -21.05 29.93
N PHE A 667 -20.03 -20.48 30.58
CA PHE A 667 -19.79 -19.04 30.52
C PHE A 667 -19.06 -18.66 29.23
N VAL A 668 -19.53 -17.59 28.59
CA VAL A 668 -18.90 -17.02 27.39
C VAL A 668 -17.84 -16.01 27.80
N TYR A 669 -16.68 -16.07 27.15
CA TYR A 669 -15.56 -15.16 27.30
C TYR A 669 -15.30 -14.45 25.98
N ILE A 670 -15.37 -13.11 26.02
CA ILE A 670 -15.07 -12.24 24.88
C ILE A 670 -13.67 -11.66 25.07
N ALA A 671 -12.81 -11.83 24.07
CA ALA A 671 -11.60 -11.02 23.92
C ALA A 671 -11.95 -9.67 23.29
N SER A 672 -11.20 -8.64 23.68
CA SER A 672 -11.40 -7.30 23.18
C SER A 672 -10.08 -6.55 23.17
N GLU A 673 -9.68 -6.00 22.03
CA GLU A 673 -8.45 -5.20 21.94
C GLU A 673 -8.64 -3.71 22.27
N ARG A 674 -9.87 -3.19 22.17
CA ARG A 674 -10.20 -1.78 22.43
C ARG A 674 -11.56 -1.58 23.11
N ASP A 675 -11.71 -0.41 23.73
CA ASP A 675 -13.03 0.20 23.91
C ASP A 675 -13.43 0.90 22.61
N ASN A 676 -14.55 0.49 22.01
CA ASN A 676 -15.11 1.05 20.78
C ASN A 676 -15.43 2.56 20.94
N SER A 677 -15.54 3.06 22.17
CA SER A 677 -15.71 4.48 22.53
C SER A 677 -14.41 5.30 22.46
N ALA A 678 -13.26 4.63 22.30
CA ALA A 678 -11.93 5.21 22.46
C ALA A 678 -10.87 4.56 21.53
N LYS A 679 -11.23 4.25 20.28
CA LYS A 679 -10.48 3.41 19.32
C LYS A 679 -8.96 3.66 19.13
N GLY A 680 -8.42 4.79 19.56
CA GLY A 680 -6.98 5.11 19.48
C GLY A 680 -6.11 4.61 20.64
N VAL A 681 -6.59 3.65 21.45
CA VAL A 681 -5.91 3.19 22.67
C VAL A 681 -6.10 1.68 22.88
N ASN A 682 -4.98 0.94 22.99
CA ASN A 682 -4.98 -0.46 23.41
C ASN A 682 -5.70 -0.63 24.75
N PHE A 683 -6.69 -1.51 24.79
CA PHE A 683 -7.45 -1.89 25.97
C PHE A 683 -7.75 -3.38 25.90
N ASN A 684 -6.68 -4.16 25.94
CA ASN A 684 -6.64 -5.61 25.77
C ASN A 684 -7.27 -6.30 26.99
N MET A 685 -8.53 -6.69 26.86
CA MET A 685 -9.41 -7.18 27.93
C MET A 685 -9.98 -8.56 27.60
N ILE A 686 -10.12 -9.42 28.62
CA ILE A 686 -11.03 -10.57 28.57
C ILE A 686 -12.27 -10.26 29.41
N LEU A 687 -13.47 -10.53 28.90
CA LEU A 687 -14.76 -10.24 29.52
C LEU A 687 -15.61 -11.52 29.68
N GLN A 688 -15.94 -11.92 30.91
CA GLN A 688 -16.85 -13.05 31.17
C GLN A 688 -18.30 -12.59 31.17
N VAL A 689 -19.20 -13.29 30.48
CA VAL A 689 -20.66 -13.09 30.56
C VAL A 689 -21.41 -14.42 30.75
N ASP A 690 -22.55 -14.34 31.43
CA ASP A 690 -23.58 -15.39 31.42
C ASP A 690 -24.44 -15.21 30.15
N PRO A 691 -24.36 -16.10 29.14
CA PRO A 691 -25.14 -15.96 27.92
C PRO A 691 -26.65 -16.08 28.15
N HIS A 692 -27.09 -16.73 29.22
CA HIS A 692 -28.50 -16.98 29.51
C HIS A 692 -29.15 -15.91 30.40
N ALA A 693 -28.39 -14.92 30.86
CA ALA A 693 -28.91 -13.76 31.59
C ALA A 693 -30.01 -12.99 30.81
N GLU A 694 -30.97 -12.41 31.54
CA GLU A 694 -32.11 -11.69 30.96
C GLU A 694 -31.70 -10.42 30.21
N GLY A 695 -32.08 -10.32 28.92
CA GLY A 695 -31.94 -9.11 28.11
C GLY A 695 -31.04 -9.27 26.88
N GLU A 696 -30.95 -8.18 26.10
CA GLU A 696 -30.17 -8.09 24.85
C GLU A 696 -28.80 -7.40 25.06
N ASP A 697 -28.63 -6.58 26.12
CA ASP A 697 -27.37 -5.88 26.47
C ASP A 697 -26.77 -6.43 27.80
N LEU A 698 -25.96 -7.48 27.70
CA LEU A 698 -25.25 -8.11 28.81
C LEU A 698 -24.11 -7.21 29.33
N VAL A 699 -23.89 -7.21 30.64
CA VAL A 699 -22.73 -6.56 31.29
C VAL A 699 -21.77 -7.64 31.77
N ALA A 700 -20.47 -7.46 31.53
CA ALA A 700 -19.43 -8.38 31.97
C ALA A 700 -19.53 -8.65 33.49
N LEU A 701 -19.61 -9.93 33.86
CA LEU A 701 -19.62 -10.39 35.25
C LEU A 701 -18.27 -10.12 35.92
N GLN A 702 -17.19 -10.43 35.21
CA GLN A 702 -15.81 -10.16 35.59
C GLN A 702 -15.00 -9.80 34.34
N GLN A 703 -13.92 -9.03 34.52
CA GLN A 703 -13.04 -8.61 33.44
C GLN A 703 -11.57 -8.57 33.88
N TRP A 704 -10.66 -8.93 32.97
CA TRP A 704 -9.21 -8.99 33.22
C TRP A 704 -8.45 -8.16 32.17
N ASP A 705 -7.58 -7.26 32.65
CA ASP A 705 -6.72 -6.40 31.81
C ASP A 705 -5.39 -7.12 31.53
N LEU A 706 -5.10 -7.35 30.25
CA LEU A 706 -3.87 -7.99 29.77
C LEU A 706 -2.89 -6.97 29.14
N THR A 707 -3.32 -5.72 28.94
CA THR A 707 -2.64 -4.66 28.17
C THR A 707 -1.20 -4.39 28.62
N ALA A 708 -0.93 -4.51 29.93
CA ALA A 708 0.39 -4.29 30.52
C ALA A 708 1.33 -5.52 30.50
N SER A 709 0.82 -6.69 30.08
CA SER A 709 1.59 -7.94 29.96
C SER A 709 1.96 -8.28 28.51
N LEU A 710 1.11 -7.89 27.55
CA LEU A 710 1.30 -8.12 26.13
C LEU A 710 2.31 -7.12 25.51
N PRO A 711 2.97 -7.48 24.40
CA PRO A 711 3.69 -6.55 23.53
C PRO A 711 2.89 -5.27 23.24
N GLN A 712 3.61 -4.15 23.10
CA GLN A 712 3.00 -2.85 22.85
C GLN A 712 2.93 -2.60 21.34
N VAL A 713 1.82 -3.09 20.77
CA VAL A 713 1.43 -3.05 19.37
C VAL A 713 0.72 -1.75 18.99
N SER A 714 0.40 -1.58 17.70
CA SER A 714 -0.54 -0.57 17.18
C SER A 714 -1.89 -0.64 17.93
N ALA A 715 -2.65 0.46 17.91
CA ALA A 715 -4.01 0.48 18.49
C ALA A 715 -5.01 -0.42 17.75
N ASN A 716 -4.65 -0.92 16.56
CA ASN A 716 -5.48 -1.73 15.68
C ASN A 716 -4.76 -3.00 15.22
N MET A 717 -4.09 -3.67 16.16
CA MET A 717 -3.32 -4.92 15.96
C MET A 717 -3.18 -5.69 17.29
N GLY A 718 -4.23 -5.66 18.11
CA GLY A 718 -4.25 -6.09 19.51
C GLY A 718 -4.53 -7.58 19.70
N ILE A 719 -5.40 -7.91 20.66
CA ILE A 719 -5.92 -9.27 20.84
C ILE A 719 -7.00 -9.57 19.80
N GLU A 720 -6.72 -10.52 18.92
CA GLU A 720 -7.67 -10.98 17.90
C GLU A 720 -8.44 -12.24 18.32
N ALA A 721 -7.82 -13.10 19.14
CA ALA A 721 -8.40 -14.37 19.51
C ALA A 721 -8.23 -14.69 20.99
N VAL A 722 -9.20 -15.40 21.54
CA VAL A 722 -9.13 -16.10 22.84
C VAL A 722 -9.63 -17.52 22.66
N GLU A 723 -9.01 -18.47 23.36
CA GLU A 723 -9.48 -19.84 23.45
C GLU A 723 -9.30 -20.38 24.88
N TRP A 724 -10.32 -21.00 25.44
CA TRP A 724 -10.30 -21.62 26.76
C TRP A 724 -9.98 -23.11 26.63
N VAL A 725 -9.01 -23.59 27.40
CA VAL A 725 -8.66 -25.02 27.43
C VAL A 725 -8.72 -25.55 28.86
N ALA A 726 -9.50 -26.61 29.04
CA ALA A 726 -9.67 -27.30 30.32
C ALA A 726 -8.33 -27.69 30.96
N ASN A 727 -8.23 -27.61 32.28
CA ASN A 727 -7.05 -28.06 33.03
C ASN A 727 -6.67 -29.51 32.71
N ALA A 728 -7.64 -30.38 32.40
CA ALA A 728 -7.40 -31.76 31.97
C ALA A 728 -6.53 -31.86 30.69
N ASP A 729 -6.55 -30.82 29.86
CA ASP A 729 -5.92 -30.78 28.54
C ASP A 729 -4.72 -29.82 28.44
N VAL A 730 -4.38 -29.14 29.52
CA VAL A 730 -3.08 -28.44 29.69
C VAL A 730 -2.18 -29.03 30.78
N GLU A 731 -2.72 -29.74 31.78
CA GLU A 731 -1.95 -30.36 32.89
C GLU A 731 -0.89 -31.33 32.34
N GLY A 732 0.40 -31.03 32.56
CA GLY A 732 1.52 -31.78 32.01
C GLY A 732 1.74 -31.65 30.50
N LYS A 733 0.84 -31.00 29.76
CA LYS A 733 0.85 -30.82 28.29
C LYS A 733 1.33 -29.43 27.88
N LEU A 734 0.91 -28.37 28.55
CA LEU A 734 1.46 -27.02 28.36
C LEU A 734 2.81 -26.89 29.08
N TYR A 735 3.72 -26.05 28.59
CA TYR A 735 4.94 -25.65 29.31
C TYR A 735 4.75 -24.27 29.94
N ASP A 736 4.93 -24.20 31.25
CA ASP A 736 4.81 -23.00 32.07
C ASP A 736 6.20 -22.36 32.26
N GLN A 737 6.34 -21.17 31.72
CA GLN A 737 7.58 -20.38 31.71
C GLN A 737 7.94 -19.83 33.10
N ASN A 738 6.97 -19.66 34.01
CA ASN A 738 7.21 -19.17 35.36
C ASN A 738 7.81 -20.23 36.28
N THR A 739 7.48 -21.51 36.06
CA THR A 739 8.02 -22.64 36.84
C THR A 739 9.14 -23.39 36.14
N ASP A 740 9.44 -23.08 34.87
CA ASP A 740 10.38 -23.81 34.00
C ASP A 740 10.06 -25.31 33.93
N SER A 741 8.76 -25.63 33.86
CA SER A 741 8.24 -26.99 33.93
C SER A 741 6.94 -27.17 33.15
N ALA A 742 6.39 -28.37 33.08
CA ALA A 742 5.07 -28.56 32.51
C ALA A 742 3.98 -28.02 33.46
N PHE A 743 2.94 -27.41 32.91
CA PHE A 743 1.88 -26.74 33.66
C PHE A 743 1.22 -27.67 34.69
N ASN A 744 0.96 -27.12 35.88
CA ASN A 744 0.27 -27.82 36.95
C ASN A 744 -0.72 -26.87 37.63
N ALA A 745 -2.01 -27.22 37.59
CA ALA A 745 -3.08 -26.34 38.08
C ALA A 745 -2.97 -26.04 39.59
N ALA A 746 -2.35 -26.91 40.39
CA ALA A 746 -2.18 -26.70 41.83
C ALA A 746 -1.13 -25.63 42.19
N HIS A 747 -0.37 -25.11 41.22
CA HIS A 747 0.42 -23.88 41.39
C HIS A 747 -0.44 -22.60 41.34
N TYR A 748 -1.67 -22.68 40.82
CA TYR A 748 -2.57 -21.55 40.56
C TYR A 748 -3.92 -21.69 41.30
N PRO A 749 -3.93 -21.72 42.65
CA PRO A 749 -5.12 -22.07 43.44
C PRO A 749 -6.26 -21.04 43.43
N ASN A 750 -6.09 -19.90 42.74
CA ASN A 750 -7.10 -18.84 42.60
C ASN A 750 -7.69 -18.79 41.17
N ALA A 751 -7.32 -19.74 40.30
CA ALA A 751 -7.74 -19.79 38.90
C ALA A 751 -9.25 -20.02 38.75
N ILE A 752 -9.89 -19.27 37.84
CA ILE A 752 -11.29 -19.47 37.45
C ILE A 752 -11.44 -20.54 36.35
N ALA A 753 -12.69 -20.90 36.02
CA ALA A 753 -13.09 -21.74 34.87
C ALA A 753 -12.44 -23.14 34.78
N ASN A 754 -11.66 -23.58 35.78
CA ASN A 754 -10.88 -24.82 35.76
C ASN A 754 -10.05 -25.01 34.47
N GLY A 755 -9.48 -23.94 33.91
CA GLY A 755 -8.70 -23.99 32.67
C GLY A 755 -7.70 -22.86 32.49
N VAL A 756 -7.14 -22.78 31.29
CA VAL A 756 -6.16 -21.78 30.83
C VAL A 756 -6.70 -21.09 29.59
N PHE A 757 -6.56 -19.77 29.53
CA PHE A 757 -7.01 -18.95 28.40
C PHE A 757 -5.81 -18.65 27.50
N PHE A 758 -5.81 -19.18 26.29
CA PHE A 758 -4.88 -18.82 25.23
C PHE A 758 -5.38 -17.56 24.53
N VAL A 759 -4.47 -16.67 24.14
CA VAL A 759 -4.76 -15.35 23.59
C VAL A 759 -3.77 -15.07 22.47
N ALA A 760 -4.24 -14.70 21.27
CA ALA A 760 -3.35 -14.38 20.14
C ALA A 760 -3.26 -12.86 19.89
N LEU A 761 -2.19 -12.40 19.22
CA LEU A 761 -2.07 -11.03 18.72
C LEU A 761 -1.92 -10.96 17.19
N GLU A 762 -2.49 -9.92 16.58
CA GLU A 762 -2.43 -9.69 15.13
C GLU A 762 -0.97 -9.47 14.65
N ASP A 763 -0.26 -8.53 15.30
CA ASP A 763 1.05 -7.98 14.90
C ASP A 763 2.19 -9.01 14.82
N ASN A 764 2.03 -10.19 15.43
CA ASN A 764 3.09 -11.19 15.49
C ASN A 764 2.65 -12.66 15.42
N GLY A 765 1.35 -12.96 15.55
CA GLY A 765 0.83 -14.33 15.54
C GLY A 765 1.33 -15.20 16.71
N HIS A 766 1.88 -14.63 17.78
CA HIS A 766 2.20 -15.37 18.99
C HIS A 766 0.93 -15.69 19.77
N VAL A 767 0.93 -16.84 20.44
CA VAL A 767 -0.12 -17.27 21.36
C VAL A 767 0.39 -17.22 22.79
N TYR A 768 -0.30 -16.47 23.62
CA TYR A 768 0.02 -16.22 25.03
C TYR A 768 -0.98 -16.97 25.91
N ALA A 769 -0.49 -17.86 26.78
CA ALA A 769 -1.35 -18.61 27.68
C ALA A 769 -1.46 -17.90 29.04
N TYR A 770 -2.66 -17.73 29.56
CA TYR A 770 -3.00 -17.02 30.78
C TYR A 770 -3.79 -17.87 31.76
N VAL A 771 -3.48 -17.68 33.04
CA VAL A 771 -4.39 -18.02 34.15
C VAL A 771 -5.09 -16.74 34.60
N LEU A 772 -6.42 -16.76 34.57
CA LEU A 772 -7.27 -15.68 35.07
C LEU A 772 -7.74 -16.04 36.49
N ASN A 773 -7.66 -15.09 37.43
CA ASN A 773 -7.97 -15.32 38.85
C ASN A 773 -9.27 -14.65 39.29
N GLU A 774 -9.90 -15.18 40.35
CA GLU A 774 -11.15 -14.66 40.93
C GLU A 774 -11.11 -13.15 41.26
N ASP A 775 -9.95 -12.63 41.66
CA ASP A 775 -9.77 -11.24 42.09
C ASP A 775 -9.58 -10.22 40.95
N GLY A 776 -9.72 -10.66 39.69
CA GLY A 776 -9.50 -9.84 38.50
C GLY A 776 -8.03 -9.71 38.08
N SER A 777 -7.10 -10.36 38.78
CA SER A 777 -5.70 -10.45 38.32
C SER A 777 -5.49 -11.56 37.29
N SER A 778 -4.57 -11.35 36.36
CA SER A 778 -4.15 -12.32 35.34
C SER A 778 -2.68 -12.70 35.55
N VAL A 779 -2.30 -13.91 35.14
CA VAL A 779 -0.91 -14.38 35.11
C VAL A 779 -0.62 -15.03 33.77
N GLN A 780 0.24 -14.40 32.96
CA GLN A 780 0.79 -15.02 31.76
C GLN A 780 1.71 -16.18 32.18
N ILE A 781 1.47 -17.37 31.62
CA ILE A 781 2.23 -18.59 31.90
C ILE A 781 3.00 -19.13 30.68
N ALA A 782 2.60 -18.75 29.46
CA ALA A 782 3.36 -19.07 28.25
C ALA A 782 3.32 -17.96 27.20
N ASP A 783 4.24 -18.10 26.25
CA ASP A 783 4.43 -17.32 25.03
C ASP A 783 4.90 -18.34 23.98
N ILE A 784 4.12 -18.51 22.91
CA ILE A 784 4.31 -19.52 21.86
C ILE A 784 4.21 -18.85 20.49
N ASP A 785 5.36 -18.62 19.87
CA ASP A 785 5.50 -18.19 18.48
C ASP A 785 4.94 -19.26 17.52
N SER A 786 3.81 -18.97 16.84
CA SER A 786 3.14 -19.88 15.89
C SER A 786 3.85 -20.01 14.53
N LYS A 787 4.84 -19.14 14.28
CA LYS A 787 5.54 -18.96 12.99
C LYS A 787 4.67 -18.46 11.83
N LEU A 788 3.38 -18.14 12.02
CA LEU A 788 2.54 -17.58 10.96
C LEU A 788 2.91 -16.14 10.62
N GLY A 789 3.18 -15.31 11.64
CA GLY A 789 3.43 -13.87 11.52
C GLY A 789 2.23 -13.02 11.95
N GLY A 790 1.01 -13.55 11.79
CA GLY A 790 -0.23 -13.02 12.37
C GLY A 790 -1.14 -14.16 12.83
N ALA A 791 -2.21 -13.82 13.55
CA ALA A 791 -3.21 -14.77 14.03
C ALA A 791 -4.53 -14.05 14.37
N MET A 792 -5.63 -14.56 13.82
CA MET A 792 -6.97 -14.00 13.94
C MET A 792 -7.95 -14.97 14.64
N ALA A 793 -7.67 -16.28 14.59
CA ALA A 793 -8.44 -17.28 15.35
C ALA A 793 -7.58 -18.28 16.14
N LEU A 794 -8.21 -18.85 17.17
CA LEU A 794 -7.75 -19.99 17.97
C LEU A 794 -8.89 -21.02 18.12
N ASP A 795 -8.54 -22.29 18.20
CA ASP A 795 -9.48 -23.41 18.47
C ASP A 795 -8.68 -24.59 19.07
N TYR A 796 -9.10 -25.16 20.18
CA TYR A 796 -8.45 -26.33 20.78
C TYR A 796 -9.18 -27.62 20.42
N ASP A 797 -8.64 -28.32 19.44
CA ASP A 797 -9.13 -29.60 18.99
C ASP A 797 -8.87 -30.69 20.04
N THR A 798 -9.83 -30.85 20.97
CA THR A 798 -9.81 -31.85 22.05
C THR A 798 -9.67 -33.30 21.54
N TYR A 799 -10.01 -33.57 20.28
CA TYR A 799 -9.82 -34.90 19.68
C TYR A 799 -8.35 -35.14 19.31
N GLU A 800 -7.75 -34.22 18.54
CA GLU A 800 -6.35 -34.34 18.11
C GLU A 800 -5.33 -33.86 19.15
N ASN A 801 -5.80 -33.20 20.23
CA ASN A 801 -5.01 -32.64 21.33
C ASN A 801 -4.04 -31.52 20.90
N VAL A 802 -4.48 -30.69 19.93
CA VAL A 802 -3.70 -29.59 19.33
C VAL A 802 -4.46 -28.28 19.42
N LEU A 803 -3.73 -27.18 19.66
CA LEU A 803 -4.26 -25.83 19.50
C LEU A 803 -4.05 -25.42 18.04
N TRP A 804 -5.12 -25.07 17.34
CA TRP A 804 -5.07 -24.40 16.05
C TRP A 804 -4.88 -22.90 16.25
N VAL A 805 -4.13 -22.31 15.32
CA VAL A 805 -3.99 -20.86 15.13
C VAL A 805 -4.28 -20.62 13.66
N VAL A 806 -5.11 -19.64 13.33
CA VAL A 806 -5.46 -19.32 11.93
C VAL A 806 -5.14 -17.87 11.65
N ALA A 807 -4.50 -17.61 10.52
CA ALA A 807 -4.24 -16.26 10.01
C ALA A 807 -5.13 -15.94 8.79
N ASP A 808 -5.15 -14.67 8.41
CA ASP A 808 -5.94 -14.03 7.37
C ASP A 808 -5.31 -14.10 5.96
N ASN A 809 -5.81 -13.29 5.03
CA ASN A 809 -5.24 -13.09 3.69
C ASN A 809 -3.83 -12.47 3.69
N GLY A 810 -3.47 -11.63 4.65
CA GLY A 810 -2.09 -11.18 4.88
C GLY A 810 -1.08 -12.33 4.93
N TYR A 811 -1.50 -13.47 5.50
CA TYR A 811 -0.72 -14.71 5.55
C TYR A 811 -1.34 -15.85 4.71
N LYS A 812 -2.10 -15.52 3.65
CA LYS A 812 -2.71 -16.43 2.66
C LYS A 812 -3.61 -17.52 3.26
N ASN A 813 -4.25 -17.21 4.37
CA ASN A 813 -5.14 -18.07 5.16
C ASN A 813 -4.46 -19.37 5.64
N LEU A 814 -3.15 -19.29 5.92
CA LEU A 814 -2.35 -20.37 6.50
C LEU A 814 -2.73 -20.59 7.97
N SER A 815 -2.79 -21.86 8.40
CA SER A 815 -3.03 -22.22 9.81
C SER A 815 -1.81 -22.90 10.42
N ALA A 816 -1.65 -22.82 11.75
CA ALA A 816 -0.65 -23.55 12.52
C ALA A 816 -1.32 -24.51 13.50
N LYS A 817 -0.76 -25.72 13.65
CA LYS A 817 -1.17 -26.72 14.64
C LYS A 817 -0.07 -26.84 15.70
N ILE A 818 -0.38 -26.41 16.92
CA ILE A 818 0.55 -26.40 18.06
C ILE A 818 0.23 -27.60 18.96
N SER A 819 1.15 -28.57 18.99
CA SER A 819 1.01 -29.77 19.81
C SER A 819 1.57 -29.55 21.22
N LEU A 820 0.67 -29.41 22.20
CA LEU A 820 1.00 -29.20 23.62
C LEU A 820 1.64 -30.48 24.22
N ASN A 821 2.97 -30.51 24.23
CA ASN A 821 3.77 -31.71 24.50
C ASN A 821 4.74 -31.60 25.71
N GLY A 822 4.51 -30.62 26.58
CA GLY A 822 5.25 -30.39 27.84
C GLY A 822 6.65 -29.79 27.67
N LYS A 823 7.06 -29.42 26.46
CA LYS A 823 8.38 -28.86 26.14
C LYS A 823 8.32 -27.33 26.01
N LYS A 824 9.45 -26.67 26.27
CA LYS A 824 9.67 -25.23 26.04
C LYS A 824 9.44 -24.77 24.59
N GLN A 825 9.61 -25.68 23.63
CA GLN A 825 9.25 -25.48 22.24
C GLN A 825 8.26 -26.61 21.90
N PRO A 826 6.96 -26.31 21.71
CA PRO A 826 6.01 -27.29 21.23
C PRO A 826 6.35 -27.71 19.80
N GLU A 827 5.66 -28.74 19.31
CA GLU A 827 5.79 -29.17 17.92
C GLU A 827 4.73 -28.41 17.11
N ILE A 828 5.17 -27.77 16.02
CA ILE A 828 4.34 -26.87 15.19
C ILE A 828 4.39 -27.37 13.75
N LEU A 829 3.21 -27.54 13.15
CA LEU A 829 3.03 -27.80 11.73
C LEU A 829 2.21 -26.65 11.14
N HIS A 830 2.55 -26.22 9.93
CA HIS A 830 1.72 -25.29 9.15
C HIS A 830 0.81 -26.07 8.22
N VAL A 831 -0.38 -25.54 7.95
CA VAL A 831 -1.44 -26.22 7.22
C VAL A 831 -2.00 -25.26 6.19
N LEU A 832 -1.92 -25.64 4.92
CA LEU A 832 -2.56 -24.91 3.84
C LEU A 832 -4.10 -24.92 4.02
N PRO A 833 -4.80 -23.84 3.67
CA PRO A 833 -6.26 -23.82 3.69
C PRO A 833 -6.84 -24.85 2.69
N ALA A 834 -8.09 -25.25 2.94
CA ALA A 834 -8.83 -26.13 2.04
C ALA A 834 -9.01 -25.47 0.66
N GLY A 835 -8.93 -26.21 -0.44
CA GLY A 835 -8.91 -25.65 -1.80
C GLY A 835 -10.16 -24.87 -2.24
N GLY A 836 -11.23 -24.86 -1.45
CA GLY A 836 -12.44 -24.04 -1.62
C GLY A 836 -12.51 -22.79 -0.72
N VAL A 837 -11.50 -22.50 0.10
CA VAL A 837 -11.36 -21.24 0.85
C VAL A 837 -10.78 -20.16 -0.07
N ASP A 838 -11.34 -18.95 -0.03
CA ASP A 838 -10.73 -17.80 -0.69
C ASP A 838 -9.54 -17.31 0.14
N ILE A 839 -8.33 -17.57 -0.34
CA ILE A 839 -7.08 -17.19 0.34
C ILE A 839 -6.82 -15.68 0.36
N ASN A 840 -7.60 -14.90 -0.39
CA ASN A 840 -7.51 -13.44 -0.46
C ASN A 840 -8.57 -12.75 0.41
N ALA A 841 -9.43 -13.51 1.09
CA ALA A 841 -10.40 -13.01 2.06
C ALA A 841 -9.80 -12.93 3.47
N ASN A 842 -10.22 -11.92 4.23
CA ASN A 842 -10.07 -11.87 5.68
C ASN A 842 -10.93 -12.98 6.30
N ASN A 843 -10.38 -14.16 6.62
CA ASN A 843 -11.11 -15.17 7.40
C ASN A 843 -10.56 -15.13 8.83
N GLU A 844 -11.41 -14.70 9.76
CA GLU A 844 -10.97 -14.32 11.11
C GLU A 844 -11.49 -15.28 12.17
N GLY A 845 -12.76 -15.70 12.10
CA GLY A 845 -13.27 -16.77 12.96
C GLY A 845 -12.98 -18.17 12.42
N PHE A 846 -12.70 -19.11 13.31
CA PHE A 846 -12.53 -20.54 13.00
C PHE A 846 -12.96 -21.38 14.20
N ALA A 847 -13.73 -22.44 13.98
CA ALA A 847 -14.09 -23.42 15.02
C ALA A 847 -14.28 -24.83 14.44
N ILE A 848 -13.88 -25.86 15.19
CA ILE A 848 -13.97 -27.27 14.81
C ILE A 848 -15.03 -27.95 15.67
N ALA A 849 -15.97 -28.66 15.03
CA ALA A 849 -16.98 -29.39 15.78
C ALA A 849 -16.39 -30.49 16.69
N GLU A 850 -17.11 -30.85 17.74
CA GLU A 850 -16.81 -32.02 18.58
C GLU A 850 -16.69 -33.32 17.75
N ALA A 851 -15.91 -34.28 18.26
CA ALA A 851 -15.59 -35.52 17.54
C ALA A 851 -16.84 -36.37 17.18
N ASN A 852 -17.89 -36.32 17.99
CA ASN A 852 -19.19 -36.97 17.78
C ASN A 852 -19.88 -36.54 16.45
N TYR A 853 -19.70 -35.30 15.98
CA TYR A 853 -20.22 -34.81 14.68
C TYR A 853 -19.50 -35.42 13.45
N THR A 854 -18.59 -36.39 13.64
CA THR A 854 -17.85 -37.05 12.55
C THR A 854 -18.78 -37.90 11.67
N LYS A 855 -19.06 -37.41 10.46
CA LYS A 855 -19.97 -38.02 9.48
C LYS A 855 -19.19 -38.47 8.24
N ASN A 856 -19.24 -39.77 7.93
CA ASN A 856 -18.44 -40.40 6.87
C ASN A 856 -16.91 -40.23 7.00
N GLY A 857 -16.40 -40.00 8.22
CA GLY A 857 -14.96 -39.75 8.46
C GLY A 857 -14.53 -38.30 8.22
N GLN A 858 -15.47 -37.37 8.28
CA GLN A 858 -15.27 -35.93 8.16
C GLN A 858 -16.04 -35.22 9.27
N ARG A 859 -15.42 -34.22 9.90
CA ARG A 859 -15.95 -33.43 11.02
C ARG A 859 -16.14 -31.98 10.54
N PRO A 860 -17.27 -31.32 10.84
CA PRO A 860 -17.50 -29.94 10.41
C PRO A 860 -16.42 -28.99 10.93
N VAL A 861 -16.08 -28.00 10.10
CA VAL A 861 -15.24 -26.85 10.46
C VAL A 861 -15.94 -25.59 9.98
N TYR A 862 -16.10 -24.63 10.87
CA TYR A 862 -16.75 -23.35 10.62
C TYR A 862 -15.69 -22.27 10.44
N ARG A 863 -15.95 -21.31 9.56
CA ARG A 863 -15.15 -20.09 9.42
C ARG A 863 -16.03 -18.87 9.23
N PHE A 864 -15.64 -17.75 9.83
CA PHE A 864 -16.16 -16.44 9.52
C PHE A 864 -15.22 -15.71 8.57
N LYS A 865 -15.82 -14.96 7.63
CA LYS A 865 -15.16 -13.98 6.78
C LYS A 865 -15.61 -12.57 7.17
N ASP A 866 -14.65 -11.71 7.47
CA ASP A 866 -14.87 -10.29 7.78
C ASP A 866 -15.23 -9.46 6.52
N GLY A 867 -15.86 -8.30 6.75
CA GLY A 867 -16.20 -7.31 5.73
C GLY A 867 -17.37 -7.70 4.82
N GLU A 868 -18.13 -8.75 5.16
CA GLU A 868 -19.16 -9.32 4.29
C GLU A 868 -20.54 -9.41 4.98
N LYS A 869 -21.54 -8.76 4.37
CA LYS A 869 -22.94 -8.86 4.82
C LYS A 869 -23.67 -10.12 4.32
N PHE A 870 -23.03 -10.98 3.55
CA PHE A 870 -23.63 -12.20 3.00
C PHE A 870 -22.55 -13.26 2.74
N GLY A 871 -22.80 -14.46 3.23
CA GLY A 871 -21.85 -15.56 3.13
C GLY A 871 -20.64 -15.42 4.04
N SER A 872 -20.76 -14.70 5.17
CA SER A 872 -19.68 -14.62 6.15
C SER A 872 -19.43 -15.97 6.82
N LEU A 873 -20.46 -16.80 7.04
CA LEU A 873 -20.31 -18.15 7.60
C LEU A 873 -20.14 -19.20 6.50
N SER A 874 -18.95 -19.79 6.46
CA SER A 874 -18.63 -20.94 5.62
C SER A 874 -18.42 -22.22 6.44
N ILE A 875 -18.83 -23.35 5.86
CA ILE A 875 -18.72 -24.69 6.46
C ILE A 875 -17.83 -25.56 5.56
N GLY A 876 -16.65 -25.90 6.06
CA GLY A 876 -15.76 -26.89 5.48
C GLY A 876 -15.77 -28.20 6.28
N SER A 877 -14.74 -29.02 6.10
CA SER A 877 -14.56 -30.25 6.89
C SER A 877 -13.10 -30.59 7.13
N LEU A 878 -12.83 -31.21 8.28
CA LEU A 878 -11.56 -31.82 8.67
C LEU A 878 -11.72 -33.35 8.66
N ALA A 879 -10.67 -34.10 8.28
CA ALA A 879 -10.73 -35.55 8.43
C ALA A 879 -10.79 -35.98 9.90
N SER A 880 -11.52 -37.04 10.18
CA SER A 880 -11.62 -37.63 11.52
C SER A 880 -11.83 -39.13 11.39
N ASP A 881 -11.07 -39.92 12.14
CA ASP A 881 -11.25 -41.36 12.22
C ASP A 881 -12.17 -41.81 13.37
N TYR A 882 -12.78 -40.84 14.07
CA TYR A 882 -13.70 -41.07 15.20
C TYR A 882 -14.79 -42.08 14.85
N LYS A 883 -15.10 -42.92 15.84
CA LYS A 883 -16.20 -43.88 15.79
C LYS A 883 -16.93 -43.80 17.13
N GLU A 884 -18.25 -43.66 17.06
CA GLU A 884 -19.13 -43.72 18.21
C GLU A 884 -18.89 -45.04 18.97
N ASN A 885 -18.42 -44.96 20.21
CA ASN A 885 -18.04 -46.11 21.02
C ASN A 885 -19.29 -46.77 21.63
N ILE A 886 -19.96 -47.62 20.85
CA ILE A 886 -20.95 -48.57 21.37
C ILE A 886 -20.20 -49.59 22.23
N ASP A 887 -20.31 -49.48 23.56
CA ASP A 887 -19.84 -50.53 24.48
C ASP A 887 -20.83 -51.71 24.45
N GLU A 888 -20.53 -52.69 23.58
CA GLU A 888 -21.36 -53.89 23.38
C GLU A 888 -21.55 -54.74 24.66
N ASP A 889 -20.73 -54.56 25.71
CA ASP A 889 -20.84 -55.31 26.98
C ASP A 889 -21.77 -54.61 28.01
N THR A 890 -22.10 -53.32 27.83
CA THR A 890 -23.04 -52.57 28.72
C THR A 890 -24.38 -52.26 28.05
N GLY A 891 -24.38 -51.92 26.75
CA GLY A 891 -25.57 -51.40 26.05
C GLY A 891 -25.99 -50.00 26.50
N GLU A 892 -25.05 -49.22 27.03
CA GLU A 892 -25.26 -47.82 27.45
C GLU A 892 -25.21 -46.90 26.22
N ILE A 893 -26.18 -45.97 26.09
CA ILE A 893 -26.30 -45.08 24.92
C ILE A 893 -26.73 -43.66 25.34
N GLY A 894 -26.37 -42.66 24.53
CA GLY A 894 -26.77 -41.25 24.74
C GLY A 894 -26.18 -40.60 25.99
N SER A 895 -26.55 -39.33 26.22
CA SER A 895 -26.11 -38.54 27.38
C SER A 895 -27.31 -38.05 28.21
N VAL A 896 -27.02 -37.59 29.44
CA VAL A 896 -28.01 -36.94 30.31
C VAL A 896 -27.79 -35.44 30.25
N ILE A 897 -28.68 -34.73 29.54
CA ILE A 897 -28.61 -33.28 29.35
C ILE A 897 -28.74 -32.52 30.69
N SER A 898 -29.52 -33.05 31.64
CA SER A 898 -29.72 -32.44 32.96
C SER A 898 -29.01 -33.23 34.08
N GLY A 899 -27.80 -32.81 34.45
CA GLY A 899 -26.98 -33.49 35.46
C GLY A 899 -27.58 -33.49 36.88
N LYS A 900 -27.42 -34.63 37.59
CA LYS A 900 -27.76 -34.85 39.01
C LYS A 900 -29.07 -34.20 39.50
N ALA A 901 -30.20 -34.84 39.24
CA ALA A 901 -31.47 -34.45 39.84
C ALA A 901 -31.42 -34.49 41.38
N VAL A 902 -31.75 -33.38 42.05
CA VAL A 902 -31.83 -33.27 43.52
C VAL A 902 -33.23 -32.86 43.93
N TRP A 903 -33.84 -33.56 44.90
CA TRP A 903 -35.18 -33.26 45.40
C TRP A 903 -35.23 -33.28 46.93
N GLN A 904 -35.91 -32.30 47.51
CA GLN A 904 -36.02 -32.13 48.96
C GLN A 904 -37.29 -32.76 49.53
N GLN A 905 -37.16 -33.58 50.57
CA GLN A 905 -38.30 -34.09 51.33
C GLN A 905 -39.16 -32.93 51.84
N GLY A 906 -40.46 -33.00 51.56
CA GLY A 906 -41.42 -31.92 51.84
C GLY A 906 -41.82 -31.09 50.61
N SER A 907 -41.01 -31.05 49.54
CA SER A 907 -41.34 -30.29 48.33
C SER A 907 -42.60 -30.82 47.62
N ASP A 908 -43.34 -29.94 46.96
CA ASP A 908 -44.45 -30.26 46.06
C ASP A 908 -44.04 -30.21 44.57
N GLU A 909 -42.76 -29.98 44.27
CA GLU A 909 -42.20 -29.93 42.92
C GLU A 909 -41.87 -31.31 42.36
N ASP A 910 -42.09 -31.50 41.06
CA ASP A 910 -41.74 -32.70 40.30
C ASP A 910 -40.31 -32.58 39.74
N ILE A 911 -39.61 -33.69 39.53
CA ILE A 911 -38.24 -33.71 38.98
C ILE A 911 -38.28 -33.95 37.48
N VAL A 912 -37.58 -33.13 36.70
CA VAL A 912 -37.36 -33.36 35.26
C VAL A 912 -35.96 -33.93 35.06
N ILE A 913 -35.86 -35.00 34.26
CA ILE A 913 -34.61 -35.53 33.71
C ILE A 913 -34.73 -35.48 32.19
N ILE A 914 -33.76 -34.86 31.51
CA ILE A 914 -33.70 -34.82 30.04
C ILE A 914 -32.49 -35.66 29.60
N VAL A 915 -32.70 -36.56 28.63
CA VAL A 915 -31.64 -37.39 28.04
C VAL A 915 -31.69 -37.33 26.51
N ASP A 916 -30.54 -37.32 25.86
CA ASP A 916 -30.47 -37.06 24.42
C ASP A 916 -30.70 -38.30 23.55
N ILE A 917 -31.95 -38.75 23.53
CA ILE A 917 -32.43 -39.88 22.74
C ILE A 917 -33.85 -39.52 22.25
N ASP A 918 -34.23 -39.98 21.05
CA ASP A 918 -35.59 -39.82 20.55
C ASP A 918 -36.62 -40.53 21.46
N HIS A 919 -37.61 -39.77 21.93
CA HIS A 919 -38.73 -40.23 22.75
C HIS A 919 -39.49 -41.44 22.15
N THR A 920 -39.51 -41.65 20.83
CA THR A 920 -40.20 -42.82 20.24
C THR A 920 -39.54 -44.15 20.60
N LYS A 921 -38.27 -44.09 21.04
CA LYS A 921 -37.48 -45.25 21.49
C LYS A 921 -37.72 -45.59 22.96
N PHE A 922 -38.28 -44.70 23.79
CA PHE A 922 -38.42 -44.91 25.23
C PHE A 922 -39.28 -46.14 25.57
N LYS A 923 -38.85 -46.93 26.55
CA LYS A 923 -39.59 -48.09 27.10
C LYS A 923 -40.01 -47.91 28.56
N SER A 924 -39.09 -47.52 29.44
CA SER A 924 -39.37 -47.40 30.87
C SER A 924 -38.29 -46.75 31.71
N LEU A 925 -38.74 -46.04 32.76
CA LEU A 925 -37.94 -45.56 33.88
C LEU A 925 -37.84 -46.62 35.00
N SER A 926 -36.66 -46.80 35.59
CA SER A 926 -36.44 -47.57 36.81
C SER A 926 -35.58 -46.78 37.81
N ILE A 927 -35.86 -46.92 39.10
CA ILE A 927 -35.11 -46.25 40.19
C ILE A 927 -34.79 -47.29 41.27
N ASN A 928 -33.56 -47.31 41.77
CA ASN A 928 -33.02 -48.37 42.63
C ASN A 928 -33.08 -49.80 42.01
N ASN A 929 -33.09 -49.90 40.68
CA ASN A 929 -33.38 -51.12 39.90
C ASN A 929 -34.83 -51.67 40.02
N GLU A 930 -35.77 -50.89 40.53
CA GLU A 930 -37.21 -51.20 40.47
C GLU A 930 -37.90 -50.31 39.41
N LYS A 931 -38.67 -50.91 38.50
CA LYS A 931 -39.41 -50.13 37.47
C LYS A 931 -40.43 -49.21 38.13
N VAL A 932 -40.41 -47.94 37.75
CA VAL A 932 -41.39 -46.93 38.16
C VAL A 932 -42.72 -47.18 37.43
N ASP A 933 -43.85 -47.04 38.13
CA ASP A 933 -45.18 -47.18 37.53
C ASP A 933 -45.46 -46.02 36.56
N GLU A 934 -46.16 -46.30 35.46
CA GLU A 934 -46.44 -45.35 34.38
C GLU A 934 -47.48 -44.28 34.78
N GLU A 935 -48.16 -44.43 35.93
CA GLU A 935 -48.96 -43.35 36.55
C GLU A 935 -48.11 -42.35 37.37
N MET A 936 -46.79 -42.61 37.54
CA MET A 936 -45.92 -41.88 38.48
C MET A 936 -44.82 -41.03 37.79
N TYR A 937 -44.81 -41.00 36.45
CA TYR A 937 -43.99 -40.09 35.65
C TYR A 937 -44.68 -39.75 34.32
N THR A 938 -44.22 -38.71 33.62
CA THR A 938 -44.60 -38.40 32.23
C THR A 938 -43.38 -38.39 31.31
N VAL A 939 -43.60 -38.49 30.00
CA VAL A 939 -42.54 -38.42 28.96
C VAL A 939 -43.01 -37.53 27.81
N GLU A 940 -42.14 -36.61 27.37
CA GLU A 940 -42.42 -35.61 26.33
C GLU A 940 -41.30 -35.58 25.27
N SER A 941 -41.57 -34.97 24.11
CA SER A 941 -40.67 -34.92 22.95
C SER A 941 -39.94 -33.58 22.81
N GLY A 942 -38.61 -33.62 22.74
CA GLY A 942 -37.69 -32.48 22.68
C GLY A 942 -36.43 -32.91 23.44
N SER A 943 -35.63 -33.77 22.81
CA SER A 943 -34.93 -34.90 23.48
C SER A 943 -35.91 -35.73 24.34
N THR A 944 -35.48 -36.75 25.09
CA THR A 944 -36.41 -37.51 25.96
C THR A 944 -36.49 -36.85 27.33
N LYS A 945 -37.52 -36.02 27.51
CA LYS A 945 -37.83 -35.34 28.76
C LYS A 945 -38.75 -36.22 29.61
N ILE A 946 -38.29 -36.63 30.79
CA ILE A 946 -39.00 -37.50 31.75
C ILE A 946 -39.27 -36.72 33.03
N THR A 947 -40.54 -36.55 33.41
CA THR A 947 -40.92 -35.85 34.65
C THR A 947 -41.38 -36.84 35.71
N ILE A 948 -40.59 -37.05 36.76
CA ILE A 948 -40.88 -37.92 37.90
C ILE A 948 -41.73 -37.14 38.90
N LEU A 949 -42.94 -37.63 39.19
CA LEU A 949 -43.89 -36.92 40.04
C LEU A 949 -43.46 -36.94 41.52
N ASN A 950 -43.67 -35.82 42.22
CA ASN A 950 -43.39 -35.65 43.65
C ASN A 950 -44.09 -36.70 44.52
N SER A 951 -45.23 -37.23 44.05
CA SER A 951 -45.96 -38.35 44.65
C SER A 951 -45.14 -39.65 44.72
N TYR A 952 -44.20 -39.85 43.80
CA TYR A 952 -43.21 -40.94 43.85
C TYR A 952 -42.01 -40.58 44.71
N LEU A 953 -41.48 -39.36 44.54
CA LEU A 953 -40.29 -38.88 45.25
C LEU A 953 -40.49 -38.88 46.77
N LYS A 954 -41.71 -38.56 47.24
CA LYS A 954 -42.18 -38.69 48.64
C LYS A 954 -42.15 -40.12 49.21
N THR A 955 -41.89 -41.15 48.39
CA THR A 955 -41.73 -42.54 48.84
C THR A 955 -40.27 -42.96 49.06
N LEU A 956 -39.31 -42.18 48.57
CA LEU A 956 -37.88 -42.48 48.65
C LEU A 956 -37.27 -41.96 49.97
N PRO A 957 -36.34 -42.73 50.60
CA PRO A 957 -35.60 -42.27 51.78
C PRO A 957 -34.57 -41.19 51.40
N VAL A 958 -34.01 -40.48 52.39
CA VAL A 958 -32.87 -39.58 52.17
C VAL A 958 -31.64 -40.39 51.73
N GLY A 959 -31.02 -40.03 50.61
CA GLY A 959 -29.86 -40.73 50.04
C GLY A 959 -29.70 -40.57 48.52
N GLU A 960 -28.76 -41.32 47.97
CA GLU A 960 -28.53 -41.45 46.52
C GLU A 960 -29.36 -42.62 45.96
N HIS A 961 -29.95 -42.43 44.79
CA HIS A 961 -30.77 -43.41 44.10
C HIS A 961 -30.37 -43.53 42.62
N PRO A 962 -29.79 -44.65 42.18
CA PRO A 962 -29.48 -44.86 40.76
C PRO A 962 -30.77 -44.97 39.95
N VAL A 963 -30.75 -44.37 38.77
CA VAL A 963 -31.85 -44.29 37.81
C VAL A 963 -31.39 -44.95 36.52
N SER A 964 -32.20 -45.83 35.95
CA SER A 964 -32.00 -46.46 34.65
C SER A 964 -33.17 -46.13 33.73
N ILE A 965 -32.88 -45.69 32.51
CA ILE A 965 -33.87 -45.27 31.53
C ILE A 965 -33.68 -46.16 30.29
N GLU A 966 -34.60 -47.11 30.08
CA GLU A 966 -34.48 -48.10 29.00
C GLU A 966 -35.11 -47.57 27.69
N PHE A 967 -34.36 -47.70 26.59
CA PHE A 967 -34.76 -47.33 25.23
C PHE A 967 -34.77 -48.55 24.30
N SER A 968 -35.17 -48.38 23.04
CA SER A 968 -35.29 -49.46 22.04
C SER A 968 -33.99 -50.20 21.75
N ASP A 969 -32.89 -49.48 21.95
CA ASP A 969 -31.55 -49.67 21.40
C ASP A 969 -30.45 -49.63 22.48
N GLY A 970 -30.78 -49.27 23.72
CA GLY A 970 -29.86 -49.26 24.86
C GLY A 970 -30.48 -48.70 26.15
N ILE A 971 -29.65 -48.27 27.09
CA ILE A 971 -30.04 -47.72 28.42
C ILE A 971 -29.23 -46.45 28.72
N VAL A 972 -29.85 -45.47 29.40
CA VAL A 972 -29.13 -44.34 30.05
C VAL A 972 -29.12 -44.54 31.56
N HIS A 973 -28.00 -44.25 32.23
CA HIS A 973 -27.93 -44.18 33.70
C HIS A 973 -27.75 -42.75 34.22
N THR A 974 -28.33 -42.48 35.39
CA THR A 974 -28.08 -41.25 36.17
C THR A 974 -28.35 -41.49 37.67
N THR A 975 -28.19 -40.46 38.50
CA THR A 975 -28.45 -40.54 39.96
C THR A 975 -29.40 -39.43 40.38
N LEU A 976 -30.47 -39.83 41.06
CA LEU A 976 -31.41 -38.98 41.78
C LEU A 976 -30.97 -38.88 43.25
N TYR A 977 -30.96 -37.67 43.80
CA TYR A 977 -30.59 -37.39 45.18
C TYR A 977 -31.81 -36.92 45.96
N ILE A 978 -32.11 -37.58 47.09
CA ILE A 978 -33.18 -37.18 48.00
C ILE A 978 -32.54 -36.59 49.24
N ILE A 979 -32.78 -35.30 49.51
CA ILE A 979 -32.25 -34.58 50.66
C ILE A 979 -33.34 -34.33 51.72
N ALA A 980 -32.93 -34.10 52.97
CA ALA A 980 -33.85 -33.96 54.09
C ALA A 980 -34.63 -32.64 54.07
N GLU A 981 -35.84 -32.66 54.65
CA GLU A 981 -36.66 -31.47 54.92
C GLU A 981 -35.91 -30.51 55.87
N GLU A 982 -35.87 -29.21 55.55
CA GLU A 982 -35.32 -28.22 56.48
C GLU A 982 -36.28 -28.00 57.65
N ASP A 983 -35.80 -28.32 58.85
CA ASP A 983 -36.57 -28.32 60.09
C ASP A 983 -36.85 -26.88 60.57
N SER A 984 -37.92 -26.27 60.04
CA SER A 984 -38.27 -24.87 60.23
C SER A 984 -38.36 -24.47 61.71
N LYS A 985 -37.33 -23.78 62.21
CA LYS A 985 -37.26 -23.27 63.58
C LYS A 985 -36.85 -21.80 63.59
N GLU A 986 -37.77 -20.95 64.05
CA GLU A 986 -37.49 -19.56 64.40
C GLU A 986 -36.43 -19.48 65.52
N ASP A 987 -35.60 -18.43 65.50
CA ASP A 987 -34.57 -18.16 66.51
C ASP A 987 -35.10 -18.12 67.95
N PRO A 988 -34.63 -19.01 68.85
CA PRO A 988 -34.62 -18.76 70.28
C PRO A 988 -33.44 -17.83 70.59
N LYS A 989 -33.71 -16.52 70.66
CA LYS A 989 -32.68 -15.48 70.83
C LYS A 989 -31.66 -15.76 71.96
N PRO A 990 -30.38 -15.40 71.77
CA PRO A 990 -29.40 -15.36 72.85
C PRO A 990 -29.59 -14.14 73.75
N ASP A 991 -29.30 -14.30 75.05
CA ASP A 991 -28.79 -13.23 75.92
C ASP A 991 -27.88 -13.88 77.02
N PRO A 992 -26.85 -13.20 77.57
CA PRO A 992 -25.67 -13.87 78.13
C PRO A 992 -25.50 -13.82 79.67
N THR A 993 -24.28 -14.15 80.11
CA THR A 993 -23.69 -14.15 81.47
C THR A 993 -24.31 -15.14 82.48
N ASP A 994 -23.76 -16.36 82.57
CA ASP A 994 -22.56 -16.73 83.35
C ASP A 994 -22.91 -17.02 84.83
N PRO A 995 -22.40 -18.15 85.37
CA PRO A 995 -21.27 -17.94 86.26
C PRO A 995 -20.16 -18.99 86.26
N SER A 996 -19.06 -18.55 86.87
CA SER A 996 -17.73 -19.13 86.81
C SER A 996 -17.60 -20.63 87.12
N ASN A 997 -16.51 -21.20 86.61
CA ASN A 997 -15.61 -21.95 87.49
C ASN A 997 -14.60 -20.94 88.07
N ASP A 998 -14.37 -20.70 89.36
CA ASP A 998 -14.95 -21.11 90.66
C ASP A 998 -16.29 -20.52 91.19
N GLN A 999 -17.42 -20.52 90.45
CA GLN A 999 -18.75 -19.97 90.86
C GLN A 999 -18.81 -18.41 91.04
N ASP A 1000 -19.94 -17.68 91.19
CA ASP A 1000 -21.40 -17.96 91.11
C ASP A 1000 -22.20 -16.64 90.77
N TYR A 1001 -23.28 -16.73 89.97
CA TYR A 1001 -24.25 -15.75 89.39
C TYR A 1001 -23.85 -14.31 88.91
N LYS A 1002 -24.28 -13.88 87.69
CA LYS A 1002 -25.35 -12.83 87.49
C LYS A 1002 -25.63 -12.34 86.05
N GLU A 1003 -26.87 -11.86 85.86
CA GLU A 1003 -27.43 -11.13 84.69
C GLU A 1003 -27.09 -9.62 84.67
N ASP A 1004 -27.39 -8.91 83.56
CA ASP A 1004 -28.50 -7.91 83.51
C ASP A 1004 -28.63 -7.23 82.10
N GLU A 1005 -29.85 -7.18 81.53
CA GLU A 1005 -30.24 -6.21 80.49
C GLU A 1005 -30.22 -4.78 81.07
N ASP A 1006 -30.25 -3.73 80.22
CA ASP A 1006 -31.17 -2.63 80.52
C ASP A 1006 -31.76 -1.99 79.26
N LYS A 1007 -32.98 -1.47 79.39
CA LYS A 1007 -33.80 -0.89 78.31
C LYS A 1007 -34.02 0.62 78.58
N PRO A 1008 -34.67 1.38 77.67
CA PRO A 1008 -34.67 2.84 77.79
C PRO A 1008 -35.63 3.34 78.86
N ASP A 1009 -35.32 4.51 79.40
CA ASP A 1009 -36.31 5.50 79.80
C ASP A 1009 -35.89 6.87 79.21
N ASP A 1010 -36.87 7.63 78.73
CA ASP A 1010 -36.71 9.05 78.42
C ASP A 1010 -36.59 9.86 79.72
N GLU A 1011 -35.83 10.97 79.74
CA GLU A 1011 -36.39 12.31 80.00
C GLU A 1011 -35.35 13.46 80.03
N ALA A 1012 -35.75 14.59 79.42
CA ALA A 1012 -35.47 15.98 79.79
C ALA A 1012 -34.03 16.45 80.15
N ASN A 1013 -33.39 17.19 79.23
CA ASN A 1013 -33.23 18.68 79.24
C ASN A 1013 -32.26 19.05 78.08
N ASP A 1014 -32.47 20.04 77.22
CA ASP A 1014 -32.94 21.44 77.33
C ASP A 1014 -31.87 22.45 77.82
N ASN A 1015 -31.79 23.59 77.12
CA ASN A 1015 -30.82 24.71 77.23
C ASN A 1015 -29.36 24.34 76.85
N ASN A 1016 -28.70 24.86 75.81
CA ASN A 1016 -28.66 26.20 75.17
C ASN A 1016 -27.97 27.31 76.03
N ILE A 1017 -27.40 28.32 75.34
CA ILE A 1017 -26.94 29.66 75.78
C ILE A 1017 -25.42 29.89 76.02
N ASP A 1018 -24.84 30.61 75.04
CA ASP A 1018 -23.89 31.76 75.05
C ASP A 1018 -22.51 31.74 75.74
N ASN A 1019 -21.46 32.04 74.95
CA ASN A 1019 -20.58 33.25 74.96
C ASN A 1019 -19.21 32.87 74.33
N ASP A 1020 -18.66 33.52 73.28
CA ASP A 1020 -18.27 34.93 73.01
C ASP A 1020 -16.87 35.35 73.53
N GLU A 1021 -16.22 36.26 72.75
CA GLU A 1021 -15.06 37.12 73.10
C GLU A 1021 -13.65 36.49 73.36
N ASP A 1022 -12.50 37.07 72.96
CA ASP A 1022 -12.21 38.14 71.97
C ASP A 1022 -10.72 38.22 71.49
N HIS A 1023 -10.45 39.17 70.58
CA HIS A 1023 -9.23 39.67 69.88
C HIS A 1023 -7.83 39.69 70.56
N ASN A 1024 -6.77 39.68 69.71
CA ASN A 1024 -5.75 40.76 69.49
C ASN A 1024 -4.51 40.25 68.70
N ASP A 1025 -3.69 41.00 67.94
CA ASP A 1025 -3.77 42.33 67.27
C ASP A 1025 -2.52 42.50 66.33
N GLY A 1026 -2.51 43.40 65.33
CA GLY A 1026 -1.25 43.73 64.60
C GLY A 1026 -1.31 44.36 63.19
N GLU A 1027 -1.19 45.70 63.14
CA GLU A 1027 -1.02 46.61 61.98
C GLU A 1027 0.08 46.25 60.93
N THR A 1028 0.16 46.75 59.67
CA THR A 1028 -0.71 47.32 58.58
C THR A 1028 0.18 47.34 57.27
N SER A 1029 -0.04 47.96 56.10
CA SER A 1029 -0.98 48.97 55.53
C SER A 1029 -0.98 48.98 53.96
N ASN A 1030 -1.99 49.64 53.36
CA ASN A 1030 -2.10 50.40 52.08
C ASN A 1030 -1.18 50.11 50.86
N GLY A 1031 -1.66 50.15 49.59
CA GLY A 1031 -3.04 50.30 49.09
C GLY A 1031 -3.19 50.79 47.62
N GLU A 1032 -4.42 50.69 47.08
CA GLU A 1032 -5.04 51.37 45.91
C GLU A 1032 -4.60 51.15 44.43
N ASN A 1033 -5.57 50.71 43.60
CA ASN A 1033 -6.02 51.18 42.27
C ASN A 1033 -5.07 51.39 41.06
N GLY A 1034 -5.48 50.92 39.86
CA GLY A 1034 -5.33 51.74 38.62
C GLY A 1034 -5.08 51.07 37.25
N ASP A 1035 -6.16 50.91 36.47
CA ASP A 1035 -6.33 50.95 34.99
C ASP A 1035 -5.15 51.29 34.02
N LYS A 1036 -5.08 50.56 32.89
CA LYS A 1036 -4.41 50.82 31.57
C LYS A 1036 -2.87 51.08 31.50
N GLY A 1037 -2.22 50.41 30.53
CA GLY A 1037 -0.86 50.74 30.03
C GLY A 1037 -0.50 50.01 28.74
N GLN A 1038 0.27 50.65 27.85
CA GLN A 1038 0.67 50.15 26.51
C GLN A 1038 2.20 49.99 26.40
N MET A 1039 2.63 49.17 25.43
CA MET A 1039 3.90 49.30 24.67
C MET A 1039 5.28 49.06 25.34
N ASN A 1040 5.93 47.99 24.88
CA ASN A 1040 7.22 47.97 24.15
C ASN A 1040 8.60 48.25 24.79
N ASN A 1041 9.58 47.58 24.14
CA ASN A 1041 11.02 47.84 24.00
C ASN A 1041 12.04 47.46 25.10
N ASP A 1042 12.92 46.53 24.69
CA ASP A 1042 14.38 46.65 24.67
C ASP A 1042 15.26 46.38 25.93
N ASN A 1043 15.92 45.22 25.82
CA ASN A 1043 17.40 45.04 25.77
C ASN A 1043 18.23 44.65 27.01
N GLN A 1044 19.12 43.69 26.72
CA GLN A 1044 20.43 43.37 27.31
C GLN A 1044 20.54 42.75 28.72
N LYS A 1045 21.08 41.51 28.72
CA LYS A 1045 22.29 41.00 29.44
C LYS A 1045 22.36 41.17 30.98
N GLU A 1046 22.88 40.21 31.75
CA GLU A 1046 23.74 39.05 31.45
C GLU A 1046 23.57 37.94 32.52
N GLU A 1047 24.19 36.77 32.28
CA GLU A 1047 24.49 35.63 33.19
C GLU A 1047 23.91 35.60 34.64
N GLY A 1048 23.28 34.51 35.13
CA GLY A 1048 22.95 33.22 34.50
C GLY A 1048 22.63 32.09 35.51
N ASN A 1049 22.31 30.89 34.98
CA ASN A 1049 22.23 29.58 35.67
C ASN A 1049 21.13 29.36 36.74
N SER A 1050 20.00 28.73 36.36
CA SER A 1050 19.78 27.29 36.65
C SER A 1050 18.41 26.73 36.23
N LYS A 1051 18.42 25.47 35.75
CA LYS A 1051 17.32 24.46 35.71
C LYS A 1051 15.89 24.86 35.33
N LEU A 1052 15.43 24.35 34.18
CA LEU A 1052 14.17 23.59 33.99
C LEU A 1052 14.39 22.56 32.83
N PRO A 1053 13.51 21.55 32.62
CA PRO A 1053 13.88 20.32 31.89
C PRO A 1053 13.48 20.28 30.40
N ASN A 1054 14.08 19.33 29.66
CA ASN A 1054 13.61 18.92 28.34
C ASN A 1054 12.43 17.94 28.45
N THR A 1055 11.49 18.02 27.52
CA THR A 1055 10.60 16.91 27.13
C THR A 1055 11.28 16.04 26.08
N SER A 1056 10.88 14.77 25.99
CA SER A 1056 11.50 13.73 25.16
C SER A 1056 10.62 13.31 23.98
N THR A 1057 11.20 13.23 22.78
CA THR A 1057 10.58 12.53 21.63
C THR A 1057 11.69 11.89 20.79
N SER A 1058 11.55 10.58 20.54
CA SER A 1058 12.39 9.68 19.72
C SER A 1058 13.92 9.68 19.91
N THR A 1059 14.54 8.50 19.90
CA THR A 1059 16.00 8.32 19.96
C THR A 1059 16.40 6.98 19.35
N TYR A 1060 16.55 6.94 18.02
CA TYR A 1060 17.28 5.86 17.32
C TYR A 1060 18.07 6.40 16.12
N ASN A 1061 19.19 7.08 16.40
CA ASN A 1061 20.11 7.51 15.34
C ASN A 1061 21.57 7.56 15.85
N LEU A 1062 22.12 6.40 16.26
CA LEU A 1062 23.47 6.34 16.86
C LEU A 1062 24.23 4.99 16.76
N ILE A 1063 23.99 4.17 15.73
CA ILE A 1063 24.93 3.09 15.31
C ILE A 1063 25.32 3.20 13.81
N ALA A 1064 25.14 4.38 13.20
CA ALA A 1064 25.51 4.64 11.80
C ALA A 1064 26.90 5.32 11.61
N PHE A 1065 27.60 5.70 12.70
CA PHE A 1065 28.84 6.49 12.63
C PHE A 1065 30.15 5.69 12.85
N GLY A 1066 30.10 4.36 12.70
CA GLY A 1066 31.23 3.46 13.02
C GLY A 1066 32.10 2.98 11.85
N LEU A 1067 31.58 2.92 10.62
CA LEU A 1067 32.21 2.12 9.54
C LEU A 1067 32.82 2.92 8.37
N ILE A 1068 32.49 4.21 8.23
CA ILE A 1068 32.94 5.04 7.09
C ILE A 1068 34.45 5.40 7.16
N ILE A 1069 35.09 5.25 8.31
CA ILE A 1069 36.54 5.56 8.49
C ILE A 1069 37.46 4.42 8.02
N LEU A 1070 36.95 3.23 7.64
CA LEU A 1070 37.79 2.12 7.19
C LEU A 1070 38.03 2.08 5.67
N PHE A 1071 37.08 2.51 4.83
CA PHE A 1071 37.17 2.33 3.38
C PHE A 1071 38.07 3.34 2.65
N VAL A 1072 38.11 4.60 3.09
CA VAL A 1072 39.00 5.64 2.52
C VAL A 1072 40.49 5.25 2.63
N GLY A 1073 40.85 4.41 3.61
CA GLY A 1073 42.21 3.90 3.78
C GLY A 1073 42.67 2.86 2.75
N VAL A 1074 41.75 2.15 2.09
CA VAL A 1074 42.08 1.06 1.15
C VAL A 1074 42.24 1.57 -0.28
N ALA A 1075 41.38 2.51 -0.71
CA ALA A 1075 41.44 3.10 -2.06
C ALA A 1075 42.82 3.75 -2.36
N LEU A 1076 43.38 4.48 -1.38
CA LEU A 1076 44.70 5.12 -1.51
C LEU A 1076 45.88 4.14 -1.55
N TYR A 1077 45.69 2.86 -1.20
CA TYR A 1077 46.74 1.84 -1.29
C TYR A 1077 46.91 1.29 -2.72
N TRP A 1078 45.81 1.17 -3.48
CA TRP A 1078 45.83 0.59 -4.83
C TRP A 1078 46.30 1.57 -5.91
N PHE A 1079 45.92 2.85 -5.84
CA PHE A 1079 46.17 3.83 -6.90
C PHE A 1079 47.67 4.10 -7.19
N ASN A 1080 48.56 3.77 -6.24
CA ASN A 1080 49.99 4.06 -6.32
C ASN A 1080 50.85 2.89 -6.86
N ARG A 1081 50.26 1.87 -7.52
CA ARG A 1081 51.01 0.66 -7.92
C ARG A 1081 50.87 0.12 -9.36
N ARG A 1082 50.29 0.87 -10.31
CA ARG A 1082 50.39 0.54 -11.76
C ARG A 1082 50.90 1.72 -12.60
N LYS A 1083 52.21 1.98 -12.53
CA LYS A 1083 52.91 2.79 -13.56
C LYS A 1083 54.34 2.30 -13.85
N LYS A 1084 54.48 1.03 -14.29
CA LYS A 1084 55.64 0.57 -15.08
C LYS A 1084 55.48 -0.80 -15.76
N SER A 1085 55.96 -0.83 -17.00
CA SER A 1085 56.33 -1.96 -17.88
C SER A 1085 55.26 -2.93 -18.37
N ILE A 1086 55.12 -2.91 -19.71
CA ILE A 1086 54.39 -3.82 -20.62
C ILE A 1086 52.87 -3.69 -20.46
#